data_AF-A0A1G2U3V3-F1
#
_entry.id   AF-A0A1G2U3V3-F1
#
_cell.length_a   1.000
_cell.length_b   1.000
_cell.length_c   1.000
_cell.angle_alpha   90.00
_cell.angle_beta   90.00
_cell.angle_gamma   90.00
#
_symmetry.space_group_name_H-M   'P 1'
#
loop_
_entity.id
_entity.type
_entity.pdbx_description
1 polymer ?
#
loop_
_entity_poly.entity_id
_entity_poly.type
_entity_poly.pdbx_seq_one_letter_code
_entity_poly.pdbx_strand_id
1 'polypeptide(L)'
;MPTQTGQTITVASGGNLQTALNNAQPGDTIVLEAGATFTGNFILPTKSNPNNKWIIIKSSKENLLPPQGVRVSVADAINMPKITTSNATAPLTTAVGANGWRLIGLEITIPSTFTSTNYGLLVLSGGSSQTSLSAAPFNIVVDRNYIHGQPTVTVRRCVVLDAGSAAIIDSAITECHEKGADSQAIWGYNGPGPYKISNNLLEGAGENVMFGGADPRIPNLVPSDIEITRNYFHTPVAWMGTGSGTLWTKKNLFEIKNGERILVEGNIFDGSWTDGQTGGGILLRSANQSGGCMWCRGTNITFRRNLIKNVSAGIGIAGDSNVTTPAERIHIIENVIEAGLYSGNRRGFQIAGVASNGQRAKHVTFDRNVLSVAPGGSLQSSALIEGGTVCTFRDNVWDRGQYGFIGSGSGGLNTLNQYCGANGWIWSNMTLVGASLSTTANPYPQGTTWVSSESSAPLAAQIRAIVASATSGAVSGNWTGSTTPPPSSAPTLTLSASPSSINVGQSSTLAWSSTDATSCSASGSWTGTKATSGSQTLTPTANATYTLSCTGAGGTATQSVTVTITTTTAPTLTLTASPTSITSGQSSTITWSTTNATSCTANTGWSGTKTTSGSQTVNPAVSTTYDLTCTGAGGSVSRSVTISVATTTPTPTPTPTPTNNFTLGSAVMTTSNLNVRATAGGTILGTQSIGAKGTVLGGPVFNGEGYWWNINYINAPDGWSYDGFLVADEMTSYPPAPTPEPTPTPTLKFVIGDSLKTLDSVNVRSSASLTGTLLGTQATGQYGKVISGPLTSDGYVWWQIDYVNAPDGWSVQDYLAYVSSIPSAPAPEPELIPPPPPGIQVGDWVEPTDKINIRLQPTTIGKPLGKQSVGSKGLVIGGPISGQGYTWWKVDFQSGVDGWAVGNFMKETTAPDTAQVLEGGTSSGSVIFTDGQEVQTTTGVNVRLSASISATILGEQAMGAVGTVIDGPSLSGSYTWWKINFISGVDGWVTGNSLKAR
;
A
#
# COMPACT_ATOMS: atom_id res chain seq x y z
N MET A 1 8.66 -28.12 2.41
CA MET A 1 8.29 -28.57 3.78
C MET A 1 9.16 -27.87 4.82
N PRO A 2 8.64 -27.51 6.00
CA PRO A 2 9.46 -26.95 7.09
C PRO A 2 10.31 -28.05 7.74
N THR A 3 11.61 -27.78 7.91
CA THR A 3 12.58 -28.74 8.48
C THR A 3 12.15 -29.20 9.87
N GLN A 4 11.94 -30.50 10.02
CA GLN A 4 11.64 -31.13 11.31
C GLN A 4 12.91 -31.20 12.15
N THR A 5 12.78 -30.97 13.45
CA THR A 5 13.91 -30.81 14.39
C THR A 5 13.72 -31.56 15.70
N GLY A 6 12.59 -32.27 15.85
CA GLY A 6 12.30 -33.18 16.94
C GLY A 6 12.45 -34.63 16.53
N GLN A 7 11.84 -35.51 17.32
CA GLN A 7 11.92 -36.98 17.16
C GLN A 7 10.92 -37.52 16.12
N THR A 8 11.17 -38.73 15.64
CA THR A 8 10.20 -39.51 14.84
C THR A 8 9.52 -40.54 15.73
N ILE A 9 8.20 -40.49 15.82
CA ILE A 9 7.37 -41.40 16.64
C ILE A 9 6.61 -42.33 15.69
N THR A 10 7.03 -43.59 15.57
CA THR A 10 6.36 -44.57 14.72
C THR A 10 5.21 -45.24 15.46
N VAL A 11 4.03 -45.33 14.82
CA VAL A 11 2.86 -46.07 15.31
C VAL A 11 2.49 -47.15 14.29
N ALA A 12 2.80 -48.40 14.65
CA ALA A 12 2.44 -49.58 13.87
C ALA A 12 0.96 -49.97 14.06
N SER A 13 0.50 -50.94 13.27
CA SER A 13 -0.81 -51.57 13.42
C SER A 13 -1.00 -52.12 14.85
N GLY A 14 -2.17 -51.86 15.44
CA GLY A 14 -2.44 -52.13 16.85
C GLY A 14 -1.80 -51.16 17.86
N GLY A 15 -0.99 -50.20 17.40
CA GLY A 15 -0.37 -49.18 18.25
C GLY A 15 -1.34 -48.09 18.74
N ASN A 16 -1.04 -47.48 19.88
CA ASN A 16 -1.89 -46.45 20.48
C ASN A 16 -1.61 -45.05 19.89
N LEU A 17 -2.43 -44.66 18.89
CA LEU A 17 -2.38 -43.35 18.26
C LEU A 17 -2.56 -42.19 19.25
N GLN A 18 -3.47 -42.28 20.23
CA GLN A 18 -3.68 -41.18 21.17
C GLN A 18 -2.46 -40.96 22.09
N THR A 19 -1.76 -42.02 22.48
CA THR A 19 -0.49 -41.89 23.22
C THR A 19 0.57 -41.16 22.39
N ALA A 20 0.67 -41.43 21.08
CA ALA A 20 1.60 -40.69 20.20
C ALA A 20 1.21 -39.20 20.08
N LEU A 21 -0.08 -38.89 19.88
CA LEU A 21 -0.61 -37.52 19.85
C LEU A 21 -0.32 -36.76 21.16
N ASN A 22 -0.49 -37.43 22.30
CA ASN A 22 -0.23 -36.85 23.62
C ASN A 22 1.27 -36.58 23.83
N ASN A 23 2.15 -37.51 23.43
CA ASN A 23 3.59 -37.44 23.71
C ASN A 23 4.35 -36.48 22.77
N ALA A 24 3.93 -36.34 21.51
CA ALA A 24 4.65 -35.53 20.51
C ALA A 24 4.81 -34.06 20.90
N GLN A 25 5.93 -33.44 20.56
CA GLN A 25 6.23 -32.02 20.82
C GLN A 25 6.42 -31.22 19.52
N PRO A 26 6.21 -29.89 19.51
CA PRO A 26 6.39 -29.08 18.30
C PRO A 26 7.79 -29.22 17.68
N GLY A 27 7.83 -29.79 16.47
CA GLY A 27 9.05 -30.19 15.76
C GLY A 27 9.16 -31.69 15.49
N ASP A 28 8.33 -32.52 16.16
CA ASP A 28 8.26 -33.98 16.00
C ASP A 28 7.46 -34.41 14.77
N THR A 29 7.74 -35.62 14.27
CA THR A 29 6.95 -36.29 13.24
C THR A 29 6.40 -37.62 13.75
N ILE A 30 5.07 -37.76 13.79
CA ILE A 30 4.38 -39.03 13.99
C ILE A 30 4.25 -39.73 12.63
N VAL A 31 4.77 -40.96 12.52
CA VAL A 31 4.66 -41.80 11.32
C VAL A 31 3.72 -42.95 11.61
N LEU A 32 2.60 -43.01 10.90
CA LEU A 32 1.60 -44.06 11.04
C LEU A 32 1.77 -45.09 9.92
N GLU A 33 1.64 -46.38 10.24
CA GLU A 33 1.78 -47.46 9.27
C GLU A 33 0.67 -47.43 8.21
N ALA A 34 1.06 -47.31 6.92
CA ALA A 34 0.13 -47.36 5.81
C ALA A 34 -0.57 -48.72 5.69
N GLY A 35 -1.90 -48.71 5.62
CA GLY A 35 -2.76 -49.90 5.67
C GLY A 35 -3.18 -50.33 7.09
N ALA A 36 -2.55 -49.78 8.15
CA ALA A 36 -3.05 -49.99 9.50
C ALA A 36 -4.37 -49.24 9.74
N THR A 37 -5.24 -49.80 10.59
CA THR A 37 -6.52 -49.18 10.97
C THR A 37 -6.53 -48.81 12.45
N PHE A 38 -6.71 -47.52 12.72
CA PHE A 38 -6.82 -46.93 14.05
C PHE A 38 -8.28 -46.56 14.30
N THR A 39 -8.97 -47.40 15.09
CA THR A 39 -10.38 -47.18 15.46
C THR A 39 -10.47 -46.43 16.79
N GLY A 40 -11.11 -45.27 16.81
CA GLY A 40 -11.31 -44.46 18.01
C GLY A 40 -11.93 -43.09 17.74
N ASN A 41 -11.79 -42.19 18.71
CA ASN A 41 -12.14 -40.78 18.59
C ASN A 41 -10.94 -39.97 19.08
N PHE A 42 -10.04 -39.65 18.16
CA PHE A 42 -8.73 -39.11 18.48
C PHE A 42 -8.76 -37.58 18.60
N ILE A 43 -8.01 -37.05 19.54
CA ILE A 43 -7.90 -35.62 19.82
C ILE A 43 -6.48 -35.18 19.50
N LEU A 44 -6.30 -34.17 18.63
CA LEU A 44 -5.06 -33.42 18.47
C LEU A 44 -4.91 -32.45 19.64
N PRO A 45 -4.06 -32.70 20.65
CA PRO A 45 -4.05 -31.91 21.87
C PRO A 45 -3.31 -30.58 21.69
N THR A 46 -3.61 -29.65 22.60
CA THR A 46 -2.96 -28.34 22.68
C THR A 46 -1.54 -28.47 23.22
N LYS A 47 -0.60 -27.73 22.62
CA LYS A 47 0.84 -27.78 22.92
C LYS A 47 1.36 -26.37 23.22
N SER A 48 2.35 -26.28 24.10
CA SER A 48 3.16 -25.06 24.24
C SER A 48 4.07 -24.95 23.02
N ASN A 49 3.87 -23.94 22.19
CA ASN A 49 4.53 -23.80 20.89
C ASN A 49 5.07 -22.36 20.65
N PRO A 50 5.90 -21.81 21.54
CA PRO A 50 6.37 -20.42 21.44
C PRO A 50 7.22 -20.15 20.18
N ASN A 51 7.70 -21.21 19.52
CA ASN A 51 8.55 -21.14 18.34
C ASN A 51 7.81 -21.47 17.02
N ASN A 52 6.48 -21.57 17.04
CA ASN A 52 5.63 -21.86 15.86
C ASN A 52 6.10 -23.07 15.03
N LYS A 53 6.60 -24.13 15.69
CA LYS A 53 7.02 -25.37 15.04
C LYS A 53 5.80 -26.22 14.68
N TRP A 54 5.95 -27.05 13.65
CA TRP A 54 4.93 -28.01 13.24
C TRP A 54 5.11 -29.34 13.95
N ILE A 55 4.00 -30.00 14.30
CA ILE A 55 3.95 -31.45 14.50
C ILE A 55 3.35 -32.05 13.24
N ILE A 56 4.09 -32.94 12.59
CA ILE A 56 3.63 -33.65 11.39
C ILE A 56 3.05 -35.00 11.80
N ILE A 57 1.88 -35.36 11.28
CA ILE A 57 1.34 -36.72 11.28
C ILE A 57 1.31 -37.18 9.83
N LYS A 58 1.96 -38.30 9.52
CA LYS A 58 2.04 -38.78 8.13
C LYS A 58 2.02 -40.29 7.96
N SER A 59 1.63 -40.73 6.77
CA SER A 59 1.82 -42.11 6.32
C SER A 59 3.29 -42.53 6.27
N SER A 60 3.56 -43.79 6.61
CA SER A 60 4.86 -44.45 6.36
C SER A 60 5.20 -44.63 4.88
N LYS A 61 4.19 -44.52 3.98
CA LYS A 61 4.33 -44.56 2.52
C LYS A 61 4.08 -43.19 1.85
N GLU A 62 4.32 -42.08 2.55
CA GLU A 62 4.17 -40.72 2.00
C GLU A 62 4.90 -40.51 0.66
N ASN A 63 6.01 -41.22 0.46
CA ASN A 63 6.83 -41.19 -0.75
C ASN A 63 6.21 -41.94 -1.96
N LEU A 64 5.11 -42.68 -1.76
CA LEU A 64 4.33 -43.33 -2.81
C LEU A 64 3.01 -42.59 -3.10
N LEU A 65 2.73 -41.52 -2.36
CA LEU A 65 1.65 -40.58 -2.68
C LEU A 65 2.14 -39.58 -3.74
N PRO A 66 1.22 -38.95 -4.49
CA PRO A 66 1.53 -37.81 -5.34
C PRO A 66 2.36 -36.71 -4.62
N PRO A 67 3.24 -36.00 -5.34
CA PRO A 67 4.03 -34.91 -4.76
C PRO A 67 3.13 -33.73 -4.38
N GLN A 68 3.59 -32.88 -3.45
CA GLN A 68 2.86 -31.67 -3.06
C GLN A 68 2.55 -30.79 -4.29
N GLY A 69 1.32 -30.29 -4.41
CA GLY A 69 0.79 -29.62 -5.60
C GLY A 69 0.08 -30.55 -6.59
N VAL A 70 0.10 -31.87 -6.38
CA VAL A 70 -0.69 -32.88 -7.09
C VAL A 70 -1.67 -33.52 -6.12
N ARG A 71 -2.95 -33.58 -6.51
CA ARG A 71 -4.04 -34.06 -5.66
C ARG A 71 -4.06 -35.59 -5.55
N VAL A 72 -4.36 -36.12 -4.35
CA VAL A 72 -4.61 -37.56 -4.14
C VAL A 72 -5.93 -38.05 -4.74
N SER A 73 -5.97 -39.32 -5.10
CA SER A 73 -7.13 -40.05 -5.58
C SER A 73 -7.58 -41.12 -4.58
N VAL A 74 -8.75 -41.72 -4.80
CA VAL A 74 -9.24 -42.88 -4.03
C VAL A 74 -8.27 -44.08 -4.12
N ALA A 75 -7.51 -44.21 -5.23
CA ALA A 75 -6.54 -45.28 -5.40
C ALA A 75 -5.31 -45.14 -4.47
N ASP A 76 -5.00 -43.92 -4.02
CA ASP A 76 -3.86 -43.65 -3.14
C ASP A 76 -4.10 -44.10 -1.68
N ALA A 77 -5.34 -44.43 -1.31
CA ALA A 77 -5.72 -44.86 0.04
C ALA A 77 -4.93 -46.10 0.52
N ILE A 78 -4.50 -46.99 -0.39
CA ILE A 78 -3.64 -48.15 -0.05
C ILE A 78 -2.23 -47.76 0.45
N ASN A 79 -1.85 -46.51 0.24
CA ASN A 79 -0.63 -45.89 0.76
C ASN A 79 -0.89 -45.00 2.00
N MET A 80 -2.09 -45.06 2.60
CA MET A 80 -2.47 -44.26 3.77
C MET A 80 -2.77 -45.14 5.01
N PRO A 81 -2.53 -44.65 6.23
CA PRO A 81 -3.12 -45.20 7.45
C PRO A 81 -4.62 -44.83 7.50
N LYS A 82 -5.46 -45.74 8.01
CA LYS A 82 -6.89 -45.51 8.20
C LYS A 82 -7.19 -45.04 9.63
N ILE A 83 -7.85 -43.90 9.78
CA ILE A 83 -8.40 -43.40 11.03
C ILE A 83 -9.92 -43.47 10.92
N THR A 84 -10.56 -44.20 11.83
CA THR A 84 -12.01 -44.48 11.78
C THR A 84 -12.61 -44.49 13.18
N THR A 85 -13.93 -44.43 13.28
CA THR A 85 -14.68 -44.49 14.54
C THR A 85 -15.66 -45.65 14.59
N SER A 86 -16.19 -45.95 15.78
CA SER A 86 -17.27 -46.91 16.04
C SER A 86 -18.60 -46.24 16.42
N ASN A 87 -18.67 -44.91 16.46
CA ASN A 87 -19.83 -44.15 16.93
C ASN A 87 -20.04 -42.83 16.16
N ALA A 88 -21.03 -42.03 16.57
CA ALA A 88 -21.45 -40.82 15.84
C ALA A 88 -20.54 -39.60 16.03
N THR A 89 -19.51 -39.68 16.89
CA THR A 89 -18.54 -38.60 17.12
C THR A 89 -17.32 -38.73 16.20
N ALA A 90 -16.56 -37.65 16.03
CA ALA A 90 -15.50 -37.58 15.02
C ALA A 90 -14.37 -38.60 15.26
N PRO A 91 -13.89 -39.33 14.23
CA PRO A 91 -12.66 -40.11 14.33
C PRO A 91 -11.43 -39.23 14.61
N LEU A 92 -11.39 -37.97 14.15
CA LEU A 92 -10.34 -37.01 14.51
C LEU A 92 -10.89 -35.60 14.79
N THR A 93 -10.54 -35.03 15.95
CA THR A 93 -10.89 -33.65 16.34
C THR A 93 -9.68 -32.90 16.89
N THR A 94 -9.69 -31.59 16.84
CA THR A 94 -8.77 -30.73 17.63
C THR A 94 -9.26 -30.55 19.07
N ALA A 95 -8.34 -30.23 19.97
CA ALA A 95 -8.65 -29.62 21.27
C ALA A 95 -8.78 -28.09 21.16
N VAL A 96 -9.35 -27.46 22.19
CA VAL A 96 -9.45 -25.99 22.33
C VAL A 96 -8.06 -25.35 22.27
N GLY A 97 -7.84 -24.44 21.31
CA GLY A 97 -6.55 -23.77 21.09
C GLY A 97 -5.42 -24.68 20.56
N ALA A 98 -5.72 -25.90 20.08
CA ALA A 98 -4.71 -26.79 19.52
C ALA A 98 -4.05 -26.19 18.29
N ASN A 99 -2.72 -26.32 18.16
CA ASN A 99 -1.99 -25.56 17.17
C ASN A 99 -0.78 -26.27 16.55
N GLY A 100 -0.45 -25.88 15.31
CA GLY A 100 0.76 -26.31 14.61
C GLY A 100 0.70 -27.74 14.06
N TRP A 101 -0.48 -28.29 13.77
CA TRP A 101 -0.64 -29.67 13.31
C TRP A 101 -0.70 -29.76 11.78
N ARG A 102 0.10 -30.63 11.16
CA ARG A 102 0.02 -30.96 9.72
C ARG A 102 -0.25 -32.44 9.51
N LEU A 103 -1.38 -32.76 8.89
CA LEU A 103 -1.84 -34.11 8.55
C LEU A 103 -1.48 -34.40 7.08
N ILE A 104 -0.74 -35.48 6.83
CA ILE A 104 -0.22 -35.81 5.49
C ILE A 104 -0.56 -37.24 5.09
N GLY A 105 -1.39 -37.41 4.06
CA GLY A 105 -1.61 -38.74 3.49
C GLY A 105 -2.35 -39.70 4.41
N LEU A 106 -3.39 -39.25 5.12
CA LEU A 106 -4.23 -40.06 6.00
C LEU A 106 -5.59 -40.36 5.33
N GLU A 107 -6.11 -41.57 5.50
CA GLU A 107 -7.49 -41.93 5.17
C GLU A 107 -8.35 -41.73 6.43
N ILE A 108 -9.34 -40.84 6.41
CA ILE A 108 -10.22 -40.53 7.55
C ILE A 108 -11.66 -40.85 7.16
N THR A 109 -12.27 -41.84 7.81
CA THR A 109 -13.56 -42.40 7.37
C THR A 109 -14.41 -42.98 8.51
N ILE A 110 -15.49 -43.64 8.16
CA ILE A 110 -16.42 -44.36 9.04
C ILE A 110 -16.77 -45.72 8.42
N PRO A 111 -17.11 -46.77 9.20
CA PRO A 111 -17.46 -48.08 8.63
C PRO A 111 -18.74 -48.04 7.79
N SER A 112 -18.79 -48.80 6.70
CA SER A 112 -20.00 -48.97 5.87
C SER A 112 -21.17 -49.65 6.59
N THR A 113 -20.92 -50.28 7.74
CA THR A 113 -21.91 -50.87 8.63
C THR A 113 -22.52 -49.86 9.62
N PHE A 114 -22.14 -48.58 9.57
CA PHE A 114 -22.64 -47.57 10.50
C PHE A 114 -24.05 -47.09 10.12
N THR A 115 -24.98 -47.11 11.08
CA THR A 115 -26.42 -46.90 10.84
C THR A 115 -26.97 -45.55 11.30
N SER A 116 -26.16 -44.73 11.96
CA SER A 116 -26.55 -43.41 12.47
C SER A 116 -25.92 -42.27 11.66
N THR A 117 -26.44 -41.05 11.80
CA THR A 117 -25.76 -39.84 11.30
C THR A 117 -24.44 -39.61 12.05
N ASN A 118 -23.33 -39.49 11.31
CA ASN A 118 -22.10 -38.88 11.83
C ASN A 118 -22.09 -37.38 11.52
N TYR A 119 -21.64 -36.57 12.48
CA TYR A 119 -21.71 -35.10 12.41
C TYR A 119 -20.43 -34.39 11.96
N GLY A 120 -19.35 -35.12 11.67
CA GLY A 120 -18.04 -34.57 11.31
C GLY A 120 -16.95 -35.64 11.33
N LEU A 121 -16.29 -35.92 10.20
CA LEU A 121 -15.16 -36.86 10.17
C LEU A 121 -13.86 -36.24 10.72
N LEU A 122 -13.52 -35.05 10.23
CA LEU A 122 -12.43 -34.22 10.75
C LEU A 122 -12.99 -32.92 11.32
N VAL A 123 -12.89 -32.73 12.64
CA VAL A 123 -13.43 -31.56 13.33
C VAL A 123 -12.30 -30.62 13.77
N LEU A 124 -12.10 -29.53 13.02
CA LEU A 124 -11.14 -28.47 13.33
C LEU A 124 -11.87 -27.35 14.10
N SER A 125 -12.24 -27.64 15.35
CA SER A 125 -12.89 -26.69 16.28
C SER A 125 -12.48 -26.96 17.74
N GLY A 126 -12.73 -25.99 18.62
CA GLY A 126 -12.80 -26.15 20.07
C GLY A 126 -14.19 -26.58 20.58
N GLY A 127 -15.07 -27.05 19.70
CA GLY A 127 -16.43 -27.46 20.04
C GLY A 127 -17.31 -26.34 20.59
N SER A 128 -18.23 -26.69 21.50
CA SER A 128 -19.11 -25.73 22.18
C SER A 128 -18.37 -24.70 23.05
N SER A 129 -17.14 -25.01 23.47
CA SER A 129 -16.27 -24.14 24.26
C SER A 129 -15.56 -23.06 23.44
N GLN A 130 -15.67 -23.08 22.10
CA GLN A 130 -15.10 -22.05 21.23
C GLN A 130 -15.96 -20.78 21.21
N THR A 131 -15.82 -19.96 22.25
CA THR A 131 -16.51 -18.66 22.42
C THR A 131 -15.56 -17.46 22.32
N SER A 132 -14.26 -17.68 22.19
CA SER A 132 -13.24 -16.66 21.93
C SER A 132 -12.32 -17.04 20.76
N LEU A 133 -11.65 -16.06 20.17
CA LEU A 133 -10.63 -16.29 19.14
C LEU A 133 -9.47 -17.17 19.65
N SER A 134 -9.08 -17.00 20.92
CA SER A 134 -8.04 -17.80 21.58
C SER A 134 -8.43 -19.26 21.85
N ALA A 135 -9.72 -19.60 21.79
CA ALA A 135 -10.22 -20.96 21.91
C ALA A 135 -10.21 -21.71 20.55
N ALA A 136 -10.07 -21.00 19.43
CA ALA A 136 -10.03 -21.61 18.10
C ALA A 136 -8.68 -22.34 17.84
N PRO A 137 -8.68 -23.58 17.35
CA PRO A 137 -7.45 -24.28 16.94
C PRO A 137 -6.83 -23.58 15.72
N PHE A 138 -5.51 -23.36 15.67
CA PHE A 138 -4.88 -22.52 14.64
C PHE A 138 -3.60 -23.11 14.06
N ASN A 139 -3.20 -22.68 12.87
CA ASN A 139 -2.10 -23.25 12.08
C ASN A 139 -2.30 -24.77 11.90
N ILE A 140 -3.42 -25.16 11.29
CA ILE A 140 -3.73 -26.56 10.94
C ILE A 140 -3.58 -26.75 9.42
N VAL A 141 -2.93 -27.83 8.98
CA VAL A 141 -2.79 -28.16 7.54
C VAL A 141 -3.24 -29.59 7.27
N VAL A 142 -4.16 -29.74 6.32
CA VAL A 142 -4.63 -31.00 5.75
C VAL A 142 -4.03 -31.09 4.34
N ASP A 143 -3.04 -31.95 4.15
CA ASP A 143 -2.19 -32.09 2.95
C ASP A 143 -2.32 -33.51 2.38
N ARG A 144 -2.82 -33.64 1.15
CA ARG A 144 -2.93 -34.95 0.45
C ARG A 144 -3.69 -36.04 1.23
N ASN A 145 -4.75 -35.69 1.96
CA ASN A 145 -5.56 -36.65 2.73
C ASN A 145 -6.77 -37.13 1.92
N TYR A 146 -7.32 -38.29 2.29
CA TYR A 146 -8.57 -38.82 1.77
C TYR A 146 -9.61 -38.90 2.90
N ILE A 147 -10.58 -37.98 2.92
CA ILE A 147 -11.55 -37.82 4.03
C ILE A 147 -12.95 -38.12 3.48
N HIS A 148 -13.53 -39.28 3.81
CA HIS A 148 -14.73 -39.73 3.10
C HIS A 148 -15.75 -40.48 3.95
N GLY A 149 -17.02 -40.30 3.59
CA GLY A 149 -18.12 -41.14 4.08
C GLY A 149 -18.17 -42.50 3.38
N GLN A 150 -19.37 -43.07 3.28
CA GLN A 150 -19.63 -44.33 2.59
C GLN A 150 -20.92 -44.20 1.77
N PRO A 151 -21.08 -44.86 0.61
CA PRO A 151 -22.20 -44.63 -0.31
C PRO A 151 -23.62 -44.86 0.24
N THR A 152 -23.75 -45.44 1.43
CA THR A 152 -25.02 -45.72 2.11
C THR A 152 -25.08 -45.20 3.55
N VAL A 153 -24.07 -44.47 4.02
CA VAL A 153 -23.96 -44.00 5.42
C VAL A 153 -24.01 -42.49 5.49
N THR A 154 -24.92 -41.99 6.33
CA THR A 154 -25.12 -40.55 6.55
C THR A 154 -23.91 -39.89 7.22
N VAL A 155 -23.19 -39.05 6.47
CA VAL A 155 -22.07 -38.24 6.96
C VAL A 155 -22.37 -36.76 6.69
N ARG A 156 -22.94 -36.09 7.70
CA ARG A 156 -23.44 -34.72 7.58
C ARG A 156 -22.33 -33.74 7.19
N ARG A 157 -21.14 -33.87 7.79
CA ARG A 157 -19.91 -33.09 7.52
C ARG A 157 -18.75 -34.07 7.31
N CYS A 158 -17.97 -33.90 6.25
CA CYS A 158 -16.64 -34.51 6.22
C CYS A 158 -15.63 -33.68 7.02
N VAL A 159 -15.52 -32.37 6.74
CA VAL A 159 -14.66 -31.45 7.51
C VAL A 159 -15.47 -30.31 8.13
N VAL A 160 -15.28 -30.09 9.44
CA VAL A 160 -15.68 -28.86 10.12
C VAL A 160 -14.45 -27.96 10.24
N LEU A 161 -14.54 -26.73 9.74
CA LEU A 161 -13.46 -25.78 9.54
C LEU A 161 -13.74 -24.50 10.35
N ASP A 162 -13.68 -24.61 11.67
CA ASP A 162 -13.83 -23.51 12.62
C ASP A 162 -12.47 -23.09 13.21
N ALA A 163 -11.39 -23.21 12.42
CA ALA A 163 -10.03 -22.94 12.86
C ALA A 163 -9.69 -21.44 12.90
N GLY A 164 -8.79 -21.06 13.81
CA GLY A 164 -8.14 -19.75 13.86
C GLY A 164 -7.22 -19.48 12.66
N SER A 165 -6.72 -20.54 12.02
CA SER A 165 -6.18 -20.51 10.65
C SER A 165 -5.99 -21.94 10.15
N ALA A 166 -6.33 -22.21 8.89
CA ALA A 166 -6.17 -23.56 8.34
C ALA A 166 -5.99 -23.61 6.81
N ALA A 167 -5.31 -24.66 6.34
CA ALA A 167 -5.22 -24.99 4.92
C ALA A 167 -5.68 -26.44 4.66
N ILE A 168 -6.49 -26.63 3.62
CA ILE A 168 -6.89 -27.93 3.07
C ILE A 168 -6.38 -27.94 1.63
N ILE A 169 -5.37 -28.75 1.35
CA ILE A 169 -4.65 -28.75 0.08
C ILE A 169 -4.47 -30.16 -0.48
N ASP A 170 -4.52 -30.26 -1.82
CA ASP A 170 -4.17 -31.46 -2.58
C ASP A 170 -4.95 -32.74 -2.15
N SER A 171 -6.10 -32.57 -1.47
CA SER A 171 -6.84 -33.64 -0.78
C SER A 171 -8.12 -34.06 -1.53
N ALA A 172 -8.62 -35.26 -1.24
CA ALA A 172 -9.92 -35.74 -1.72
C ALA A 172 -10.91 -35.86 -0.55
N ILE A 173 -12.08 -35.25 -0.69
CA ILE A 173 -13.12 -35.19 0.35
C ILE A 173 -14.46 -35.57 -0.29
N THR A 174 -14.95 -36.79 -0.03
CA THR A 174 -16.03 -37.43 -0.82
C THR A 174 -17.11 -38.11 0.03
N GLU A 175 -18.26 -38.45 -0.57
CA GLU A 175 -19.37 -39.14 0.12
C GLU A 175 -19.90 -38.38 1.36
N CYS A 176 -19.98 -37.05 1.29
CA CYS A 176 -20.37 -36.18 2.41
C CYS A 176 -21.85 -35.77 2.32
N HIS A 177 -22.75 -36.69 2.68
CA HIS A 177 -24.18 -36.59 2.39
C HIS A 177 -25.15 -37.05 3.51
N GLU A 178 -26.39 -36.59 3.37
CA GLU A 178 -27.54 -36.88 4.22
C GLU A 178 -28.83 -36.58 3.43
N LYS A 179 -29.92 -37.23 3.82
CA LYS A 179 -31.26 -36.98 3.27
C LYS A 179 -32.09 -36.18 4.27
N GLY A 180 -32.71 -35.10 3.80
CA GLY A 180 -33.55 -34.20 4.61
C GLY A 180 -32.78 -33.15 5.43
N ALA A 181 -31.46 -33.08 5.31
CA ALA A 181 -30.64 -32.06 5.98
C ALA A 181 -29.47 -31.58 5.08
N ASP A 182 -29.10 -30.31 5.24
CA ASP A 182 -27.95 -29.66 4.61
C ASP A 182 -26.70 -30.54 4.73
N SER A 183 -26.14 -31.00 3.60
CA SER A 183 -24.87 -31.75 3.43
C SER A 183 -23.60 -30.89 3.34
N GLN A 184 -22.42 -31.25 3.89
CA GLN A 184 -21.16 -30.57 3.50
C GLN A 184 -19.90 -31.44 3.43
N ALA A 185 -19.07 -31.22 2.40
CA ALA A 185 -17.68 -31.69 2.40
C ALA A 185 -16.80 -30.82 3.31
N ILE A 186 -16.93 -29.49 3.23
CA ILE A 186 -16.32 -28.53 4.17
C ILE A 186 -17.38 -27.55 4.69
N TRP A 187 -17.46 -27.37 6.00
CA TRP A 187 -18.35 -26.41 6.65
C TRP A 187 -17.62 -25.56 7.69
N GLY A 188 -17.76 -24.24 7.66
CA GLY A 188 -17.23 -23.35 8.71
C GLY A 188 -18.26 -22.28 9.10
N TYR A 189 -18.37 -21.97 10.39
CA TYR A 189 -19.28 -20.92 10.88
C TYR A 189 -18.75 -20.17 12.11
N ASN A 190 -17.81 -20.76 12.87
CA ASN A 190 -17.35 -20.28 14.17
C ASN A 190 -15.83 -20.05 14.26
N GLY A 191 -15.08 -20.23 13.17
CA GLY A 191 -13.65 -19.88 13.08
C GLY A 191 -13.40 -18.61 12.25
N PRO A 192 -12.42 -17.76 12.61
CA PRO A 192 -12.15 -16.48 11.94
C PRO A 192 -11.48 -16.59 10.57
N GLY A 193 -10.77 -17.68 10.25
CA GLY A 193 -9.78 -17.67 9.16
C GLY A 193 -8.50 -16.89 9.54
N PRO A 194 -7.48 -16.84 8.67
CA PRO A 194 -7.52 -17.12 7.23
C PRO A 194 -7.65 -18.60 6.87
N TYR A 195 -8.21 -18.87 5.69
CA TYR A 195 -8.37 -20.22 5.15
C TYR A 195 -7.81 -20.35 3.73
N LYS A 196 -7.17 -21.48 3.44
CA LYS A 196 -6.78 -21.86 2.07
C LYS A 196 -7.37 -23.23 1.72
N ILE A 197 -8.28 -23.28 0.76
CA ILE A 197 -8.88 -24.50 0.21
C ILE A 197 -8.37 -24.60 -1.24
N SER A 198 -7.32 -25.39 -1.51
CA SER A 198 -6.65 -25.39 -2.82
C SER A 198 -6.42 -26.78 -3.42
N ASN A 199 -6.73 -26.96 -4.71
CA ASN A 199 -6.46 -28.19 -5.46
C ASN A 199 -7.11 -29.47 -4.87
N ASN A 200 -8.29 -29.35 -4.26
CA ASN A 200 -9.02 -30.49 -3.69
C ASN A 200 -10.06 -31.09 -4.66
N LEU A 201 -10.53 -32.29 -4.36
CA LEU A 201 -11.80 -32.85 -4.83
C LEU A 201 -12.78 -32.75 -3.66
N LEU A 202 -13.96 -32.18 -3.87
CA LEU A 202 -14.92 -31.86 -2.81
C LEU A 202 -16.32 -32.33 -3.25
N GLU A 203 -16.92 -33.30 -2.55
CA GLU A 203 -18.25 -33.83 -2.85
C GLU A 203 -19.19 -33.76 -1.64
N GLY A 204 -20.02 -32.70 -1.62
CA GLY A 204 -21.11 -32.55 -0.65
C GLY A 204 -22.47 -32.66 -1.33
N ALA A 205 -23.47 -33.20 -0.61
CA ALA A 205 -24.85 -33.26 -1.13
C ALA A 205 -25.51 -31.89 -1.09
N GLY A 206 -25.74 -31.32 0.10
CA GLY A 206 -26.34 -29.99 0.27
C GLY A 206 -25.51 -28.91 -0.43
N GLU A 207 -24.32 -28.64 0.10
CA GLU A 207 -23.32 -27.72 -0.41
C GLU A 207 -21.95 -28.40 -0.33
N ASN A 208 -21.03 -28.17 -1.26
CA ASN A 208 -19.70 -28.81 -1.15
C ASN A 208 -18.83 -28.01 -0.18
N VAL A 209 -18.91 -26.67 -0.23
CA VAL A 209 -18.38 -25.77 0.80
C VAL A 209 -19.44 -24.74 1.19
N MET A 210 -19.68 -24.56 2.49
CA MET A 210 -20.50 -23.46 3.01
C MET A 210 -19.81 -22.71 4.16
N PHE A 211 -19.88 -21.38 4.13
CA PHE A 211 -19.55 -20.52 5.28
C PHE A 211 -20.79 -19.83 5.88
N GLY A 212 -20.99 -20.02 7.19
CA GLY A 212 -22.23 -19.69 7.90
C GLY A 212 -23.18 -20.89 7.98
N GLY A 213 -24.50 -20.67 8.00
CA GLY A 213 -25.48 -21.76 8.16
C GLY A 213 -25.71 -22.20 9.61
N ALA A 214 -24.98 -21.60 10.56
CA ALA A 214 -25.37 -21.38 11.94
C ALA A 214 -24.77 -20.04 12.40
N ASP A 215 -25.30 -19.45 13.47
CA ASP A 215 -24.74 -18.20 14.02
C ASP A 215 -23.43 -18.50 14.79
N PRO A 216 -22.38 -17.65 14.67
CA PRO A 216 -21.15 -17.82 15.43
C PRO A 216 -21.35 -17.74 16.94
N ARG A 217 -20.59 -18.55 17.68
CA ARG A 217 -20.49 -18.50 19.15
C ARG A 217 -19.48 -17.48 19.64
N ILE A 218 -18.47 -17.17 18.82
CA ILE A 218 -17.55 -16.05 19.05
C ILE A 218 -18.27 -14.73 18.69
N PRO A 219 -18.43 -13.76 19.62
CA PRO A 219 -19.11 -12.51 19.33
C PRO A 219 -18.44 -11.70 18.20
N ASN A 220 -19.24 -11.07 17.34
CA ASN A 220 -18.80 -10.23 16.21
C ASN A 220 -17.94 -10.95 15.15
N LEU A 221 -17.88 -12.28 15.14
CA LEU A 221 -17.09 -13.06 14.20
C LEU A 221 -17.64 -13.03 12.76
N VAL A 222 -16.76 -12.76 11.81
CA VAL A 222 -16.97 -12.95 10.37
C VAL A 222 -15.78 -13.76 9.81
N PRO A 223 -15.99 -14.99 9.30
CA PRO A 223 -14.95 -15.76 8.62
C PRO A 223 -14.29 -14.94 7.51
N SER A 224 -12.97 -14.82 7.53
CA SER A 224 -12.25 -13.81 6.76
C SER A 224 -11.04 -14.39 6.03
N ASP A 225 -10.60 -13.67 4.99
CA ASP A 225 -9.32 -13.91 4.31
C ASP A 225 -9.23 -15.35 3.76
N ILE A 226 -10.19 -15.66 2.89
CA ILE A 226 -10.52 -17.01 2.43
C ILE A 226 -10.10 -17.18 0.96
N GLU A 227 -9.11 -18.04 0.71
CA GLU A 227 -8.65 -18.40 -0.62
C GLU A 227 -9.19 -19.78 -1.03
N ILE A 228 -9.98 -19.84 -2.10
CA ILE A 228 -10.55 -21.08 -2.66
C ILE A 228 -10.07 -21.22 -4.10
N THR A 229 -9.05 -22.05 -4.36
CA THR A 229 -8.37 -22.09 -5.68
C THR A 229 -8.23 -23.48 -6.30
N ARG A 230 -8.51 -23.60 -7.61
CA ARG A 230 -8.24 -24.82 -8.42
C ARG A 230 -8.90 -26.11 -7.91
N ASN A 231 -9.95 -26.04 -7.09
CA ASN A 231 -10.65 -27.23 -6.60
C ASN A 231 -11.67 -27.73 -7.63
N TYR A 232 -12.01 -29.01 -7.55
CA TYR A 232 -13.16 -29.60 -8.23
C TYR A 232 -14.28 -29.85 -7.21
N PHE A 233 -15.31 -29.01 -7.29
CA PHE A 233 -16.56 -29.12 -6.55
C PHE A 233 -17.51 -29.99 -7.39
N HIS A 234 -17.71 -31.25 -7.01
CA HIS A 234 -18.55 -32.18 -7.75
C HIS A 234 -19.69 -32.73 -6.88
N THR A 235 -20.91 -32.85 -7.41
CA THR A 235 -21.94 -33.68 -6.78
C THR A 235 -22.36 -34.77 -7.77
N PRO A 236 -22.05 -36.05 -7.51
CA PRO A 236 -22.36 -37.15 -8.42
C PRO A 236 -23.84 -37.21 -8.79
N VAL A 237 -24.15 -37.25 -10.10
CA VAL A 237 -25.53 -37.27 -10.60
C VAL A 237 -26.37 -38.45 -10.08
N ALA A 238 -25.71 -39.56 -9.69
CA ALA A 238 -26.34 -40.71 -9.04
C ALA A 238 -27.06 -40.34 -7.72
N TRP A 239 -26.62 -39.28 -7.03
CA TRP A 239 -27.24 -38.80 -5.79
C TRP A 239 -28.62 -38.12 -6.02
N MET A 240 -28.96 -37.80 -7.28
CA MET A 240 -30.30 -37.36 -7.68
C MET A 240 -31.36 -38.48 -7.52
N GLY A 241 -30.93 -39.75 -7.40
CA GLY A 241 -31.84 -40.89 -7.29
C GLY A 241 -32.53 -41.27 -8.62
N THR A 242 -33.52 -42.14 -8.54
CA THR A 242 -34.33 -42.59 -9.68
C THR A 242 -35.81 -42.30 -9.45
N GLY A 243 -36.51 -41.83 -10.49
CA GLY A 243 -37.91 -41.40 -10.38
C GLY A 243 -38.04 -40.06 -9.63
N SER A 244 -39.02 -39.97 -8.72
CA SER A 244 -39.40 -38.73 -8.03
C SER A 244 -38.80 -38.59 -6.61
N GLY A 245 -37.75 -39.34 -6.28
CA GLY A 245 -37.16 -39.37 -4.94
C GLY A 245 -35.65 -39.21 -4.96
N THR A 246 -35.15 -38.09 -4.46
CA THR A 246 -33.71 -37.84 -4.30
C THR A 246 -33.08 -38.82 -3.31
N LEU A 247 -31.85 -39.28 -3.61
CA LEU A 247 -31.11 -40.16 -2.71
C LEU A 247 -30.56 -39.35 -1.54
N TRP A 248 -29.86 -38.26 -1.85
CA TRP A 248 -29.31 -37.30 -0.89
C TRP A 248 -29.80 -35.88 -1.21
N THR A 249 -29.92 -35.03 -0.19
CA THR A 249 -30.55 -33.70 -0.37
C THR A 249 -29.58 -32.70 -0.98
N LYS A 250 -29.93 -32.14 -2.15
CA LYS A 250 -29.13 -31.16 -2.90
C LYS A 250 -29.61 -29.73 -2.66
N LYS A 251 -28.67 -28.79 -2.51
CA LYS A 251 -28.95 -27.35 -2.48
C LYS A 251 -28.12 -26.57 -3.50
N ASN A 252 -26.84 -26.36 -3.22
CA ASN A 252 -25.88 -25.58 -4.03
C ASN A 252 -24.55 -26.34 -4.18
N LEU A 253 -23.55 -25.78 -4.87
CA LEU A 253 -22.16 -26.29 -4.85
C LEU A 253 -21.29 -25.47 -3.88
N PHE A 254 -21.50 -24.15 -3.83
CA PHE A 254 -20.83 -23.25 -2.89
C PHE A 254 -21.79 -22.18 -2.37
N GLU A 255 -21.81 -21.97 -1.05
CA GLU A 255 -22.68 -20.97 -0.40
C GLU A 255 -21.96 -20.12 0.65
N ILE A 256 -22.14 -18.80 0.58
CA ILE A 256 -21.74 -17.86 1.62
C ILE A 256 -22.99 -17.28 2.27
N LYS A 257 -23.08 -17.39 3.60
CA LYS A 257 -24.06 -16.69 4.46
C LYS A 257 -23.36 -15.72 5.43
N ASN A 258 -22.12 -16.02 5.82
CA ASN A 258 -21.26 -15.14 6.60
C ASN A 258 -19.80 -15.34 6.18
N GLY A 259 -19.17 -14.29 5.66
CA GLY A 259 -17.74 -14.25 5.37
C GLY A 259 -17.31 -13.02 4.56
N GLU A 260 -16.06 -12.59 4.69
CA GLU A 260 -15.53 -11.44 3.96
C GLU A 260 -14.09 -11.62 3.46
N ARG A 261 -13.69 -10.82 2.45
CA ARG A 261 -12.37 -10.88 1.78
C ARG A 261 -12.11 -12.30 1.25
N ILE A 262 -12.94 -12.70 0.29
CA ILE A 262 -12.98 -14.06 -0.26
C ILE A 262 -12.53 -14.04 -1.73
N LEU A 263 -11.52 -14.85 -2.07
CA LEU A 263 -11.09 -15.12 -3.44
C LEU A 263 -11.49 -16.54 -3.82
N VAL A 264 -12.26 -16.68 -4.90
CA VAL A 264 -12.65 -17.98 -5.49
C VAL A 264 -12.16 -18.01 -6.94
N GLU A 265 -11.01 -18.66 -7.20
CA GLU A 265 -10.35 -18.62 -8.52
C GLU A 265 -9.99 -19.99 -9.12
N GLY A 266 -10.29 -20.18 -10.41
CA GLY A 266 -9.86 -21.36 -11.18
C GLY A 266 -10.51 -22.68 -10.77
N ASN A 267 -11.62 -22.65 -10.02
CA ASN A 267 -12.34 -23.84 -9.59
C ASN A 267 -13.30 -24.34 -10.68
N ILE A 268 -13.68 -25.62 -10.59
CA ILE A 268 -14.75 -26.21 -11.38
C ILE A 268 -15.90 -26.58 -10.44
N PHE A 269 -17.11 -26.16 -10.78
CA PHE A 269 -18.36 -26.44 -10.08
C PHE A 269 -19.25 -27.29 -10.99
N ASP A 270 -19.53 -28.54 -10.62
CA ASP A 270 -20.19 -29.55 -11.44
C ASP A 270 -21.29 -30.31 -10.67
N GLY A 271 -22.55 -30.10 -11.08
CA GLY A 271 -23.70 -30.86 -10.58
C GLY A 271 -24.54 -30.10 -9.55
N SER A 272 -25.58 -29.40 -10.00
CA SER A 272 -26.62 -28.86 -9.09
C SER A 272 -28.01 -28.84 -9.72
N TRP A 273 -28.98 -29.45 -9.04
CA TRP A 273 -30.35 -29.65 -9.52
C TRP A 273 -31.37 -29.24 -8.45
N THR A 274 -32.64 -29.10 -8.85
CA THR A 274 -33.71 -28.73 -7.90
C THR A 274 -34.01 -29.88 -6.94
N ASP A 275 -33.96 -29.57 -5.65
CA ASP A 275 -34.35 -30.45 -4.54
C ASP A 275 -34.59 -29.58 -3.29
N GLY A 276 -33.64 -29.53 -2.34
CA GLY A 276 -33.70 -28.67 -1.15
C GLY A 276 -33.48 -27.17 -1.42
N GLN A 277 -33.06 -26.79 -2.63
CA GLN A 277 -33.12 -25.43 -3.18
C GLN A 277 -33.44 -25.49 -4.70
N THR A 278 -33.55 -24.33 -5.35
CA THR A 278 -33.93 -24.18 -6.79
C THR A 278 -32.89 -24.64 -7.83
N GLY A 279 -31.84 -25.37 -7.40
CA GLY A 279 -30.77 -25.90 -8.26
C GLY A 279 -29.71 -24.89 -8.68
N GLY A 280 -29.39 -23.92 -7.83
CA GLY A 280 -28.27 -22.99 -8.04
C GLY A 280 -26.92 -23.68 -7.96
N GLY A 281 -25.94 -23.23 -8.74
CA GLY A 281 -24.55 -23.60 -8.56
C GLY A 281 -23.94 -22.87 -7.36
N ILE A 282 -24.14 -21.56 -7.30
CA ILE A 282 -23.52 -20.67 -6.32
C ILE A 282 -24.58 -19.79 -5.65
N LEU A 283 -24.47 -19.58 -4.33
CA LEU A 283 -25.31 -18.63 -3.60
C LEU A 283 -24.46 -17.72 -2.69
N LEU A 284 -24.50 -16.41 -2.92
CA LEU A 284 -23.75 -15.41 -2.15
C LEU A 284 -24.71 -14.50 -1.36
N ARG A 285 -24.60 -14.52 -0.03
CA ARG A 285 -25.59 -13.91 0.87
C ARG A 285 -24.94 -13.36 2.15
N SER A 286 -25.53 -12.29 2.70
CA SER A 286 -25.44 -11.99 4.13
C SER A 286 -26.67 -12.57 4.81
N ALA A 287 -26.53 -13.43 5.82
CA ALA A 287 -27.66 -13.95 6.57
C ALA A 287 -27.38 -14.11 8.07
N ASN A 288 -28.36 -13.72 8.88
CA ASN A 288 -28.42 -13.97 10.31
C ASN A 288 -29.30 -15.23 10.49
N GLN A 289 -28.65 -16.39 10.66
CA GLN A 289 -29.28 -17.69 10.39
C GLN A 289 -30.19 -18.16 11.54
N SER A 290 -29.86 -17.81 12.78
CA SER A 290 -30.64 -18.17 13.97
C SER A 290 -31.11 -16.95 14.79
N GLY A 291 -30.90 -15.73 14.27
CA GLY A 291 -31.35 -14.46 14.86
C GLY A 291 -30.29 -13.73 15.71
N GLY A 292 -29.24 -14.43 16.16
CA GLY A 292 -28.19 -13.87 17.02
C GLY A 292 -27.08 -13.12 16.27
N CYS A 293 -26.85 -13.41 14.98
CA CYS A 293 -25.75 -12.84 14.20
C CYS A 293 -26.16 -11.63 13.34
N MET A 294 -26.59 -10.53 13.96
CA MET A 294 -26.94 -9.30 13.21
C MET A 294 -25.76 -8.69 12.44
N TRP A 295 -24.51 -9.00 12.84
CA TRP A 295 -23.29 -8.55 12.16
C TRP A 295 -22.85 -9.46 10.99
N CYS A 296 -23.49 -10.62 10.80
CA CYS A 296 -23.15 -11.56 9.74
C CYS A 296 -23.27 -10.90 8.37
N ARG A 297 -22.26 -11.07 7.52
CA ARG A 297 -22.19 -10.38 6.22
C ARG A 297 -21.43 -11.19 5.18
N GLY A 298 -21.88 -11.18 3.92
CA GLY A 298 -21.17 -11.73 2.76
C GLY A 298 -20.64 -10.58 1.89
N THR A 299 -19.38 -10.16 2.08
CA THR A 299 -18.86 -8.95 1.41
C THR A 299 -17.41 -9.05 0.92
N ASN A 300 -17.04 -8.28 -0.11
CA ASN A 300 -15.71 -8.32 -0.73
C ASN A 300 -15.39 -9.74 -1.23
N ILE A 301 -16.20 -10.20 -2.18
CA ILE A 301 -16.12 -11.55 -2.76
C ILE A 301 -15.70 -11.41 -4.23
N THR A 302 -14.51 -11.90 -4.56
CA THR A 302 -13.99 -11.99 -5.94
C THR A 302 -14.13 -13.43 -6.41
N PHE A 303 -15.12 -13.69 -7.25
CA PHE A 303 -15.39 -14.99 -7.86
C PHE A 303 -14.94 -14.92 -9.32
N ARG A 304 -13.77 -15.48 -9.64
CA ARG A 304 -13.15 -15.28 -10.96
C ARG A 304 -12.58 -16.53 -11.65
N ARG A 305 -12.57 -16.54 -12.98
CA ARG A 305 -11.93 -17.59 -13.80
C ARG A 305 -12.39 -19.03 -13.49
N ASN A 306 -13.58 -19.18 -12.91
CA ASN A 306 -14.15 -20.50 -12.59
C ASN A 306 -14.98 -21.02 -13.77
N LEU A 307 -15.15 -22.34 -13.83
CA LEU A 307 -16.13 -23.01 -14.68
C LEU A 307 -17.29 -23.50 -13.80
N ILE A 308 -18.51 -23.05 -14.07
CA ILE A 308 -19.74 -23.62 -13.52
C ILE A 308 -20.41 -24.40 -14.65
N LYS A 309 -20.72 -25.68 -14.46
CA LYS A 309 -21.37 -26.54 -15.46
C LYS A 309 -22.30 -27.57 -14.81
N ASN A 310 -23.14 -28.21 -15.62
CA ASN A 310 -24.10 -29.21 -15.16
C ASN A 310 -24.98 -28.70 -14.00
N VAL A 311 -25.47 -27.46 -14.11
CA VAL A 311 -26.38 -26.85 -13.12
C VAL A 311 -27.74 -26.52 -13.73
N SER A 312 -28.77 -26.47 -12.89
CA SER A 312 -30.05 -25.86 -13.26
C SER A 312 -29.89 -24.35 -13.40
N ALA A 313 -29.29 -23.68 -12.41
CA ALA A 313 -29.07 -22.23 -12.40
C ALA A 313 -27.62 -21.88 -12.00
N GLY A 314 -27.11 -20.74 -12.47
CA GLY A 314 -25.72 -20.31 -12.25
C GLY A 314 -25.49 -19.71 -10.87
N ILE A 315 -25.45 -18.37 -10.77
CA ILE A 315 -25.08 -17.64 -9.55
C ILE A 315 -26.27 -16.83 -9.01
N GLY A 316 -26.66 -17.13 -7.76
CA GLY A 316 -27.60 -16.35 -6.96
C GLY A 316 -26.87 -15.40 -6.00
N ILE A 317 -27.39 -14.18 -5.85
CA ILE A 317 -26.95 -13.16 -4.88
C ILE A 317 -28.19 -12.69 -4.11
N ALA A 318 -28.12 -12.63 -2.78
CA ALA A 318 -29.28 -12.31 -1.95
C ALA A 318 -28.94 -11.45 -0.72
N GLY A 319 -29.91 -10.65 -0.26
CA GLY A 319 -29.92 -10.09 1.10
C GLY A 319 -30.63 -11.02 2.09
N ASP A 320 -30.62 -10.61 3.36
CA ASP A 320 -31.47 -11.16 4.43
C ASP A 320 -32.03 -9.98 5.26
N SER A 321 -33.17 -10.17 5.90
CA SER A 321 -33.86 -9.10 6.64
C SER A 321 -33.25 -8.81 8.01
N ASN A 322 -32.40 -9.70 8.51
CA ASN A 322 -32.04 -9.74 9.93
C ASN A 322 -30.54 -9.41 10.17
N VAL A 323 -29.86 -8.85 9.15
CA VAL A 323 -28.45 -8.40 9.19
C VAL A 323 -28.35 -6.87 9.08
N THR A 324 -27.26 -6.28 9.58
CA THR A 324 -26.97 -4.85 9.39
C THR A 324 -26.33 -4.54 8.03
N THR A 325 -25.63 -5.51 7.45
CA THR A 325 -24.86 -5.35 6.21
C THR A 325 -25.33 -6.35 5.16
N PRO A 326 -26.03 -5.92 4.08
CA PRO A 326 -26.46 -6.82 3.01
C PRO A 326 -25.25 -7.32 2.20
N ALA A 327 -25.49 -8.27 1.29
CA ALA A 327 -24.45 -8.78 0.41
C ALA A 327 -23.93 -7.66 -0.50
N GLU A 328 -22.63 -7.34 -0.44
CA GLU A 328 -22.06 -6.22 -1.20
C GLU A 328 -20.59 -6.36 -1.59
N ARG A 329 -20.17 -5.59 -2.61
CA ARG A 329 -18.81 -5.63 -3.18
C ARG A 329 -18.50 -7.05 -3.69
N ILE A 330 -19.31 -7.49 -4.65
CA ILE A 330 -19.25 -8.83 -5.24
C ILE A 330 -18.80 -8.68 -6.70
N HIS A 331 -17.68 -9.30 -7.03
CA HIS A 331 -17.01 -9.21 -8.32
C HIS A 331 -17.00 -10.58 -8.98
N ILE A 332 -17.88 -10.76 -9.96
CA ILE A 332 -17.99 -11.94 -10.81
C ILE A 332 -17.20 -11.64 -12.10
N ILE A 333 -15.98 -12.17 -12.23
CA ILE A 333 -15.03 -11.76 -13.28
C ILE A 333 -14.48 -12.95 -14.09
N GLU A 334 -14.40 -12.87 -15.42
CA GLU A 334 -13.68 -13.88 -16.24
C GLU A 334 -14.19 -15.34 -16.10
N ASN A 335 -15.43 -15.59 -15.65
CA ASN A 335 -15.95 -16.95 -15.47
C ASN A 335 -16.66 -17.49 -16.73
N VAL A 336 -16.82 -18.82 -16.80
CA VAL A 336 -17.70 -19.52 -17.77
C VAL A 336 -18.80 -20.23 -16.99
N ILE A 337 -20.06 -20.03 -17.40
CA ILE A 337 -21.25 -20.59 -16.74
C ILE A 337 -22.11 -21.33 -17.78
N GLU A 338 -22.30 -22.62 -17.59
CA GLU A 338 -23.10 -23.51 -18.44
C GLU A 338 -24.29 -24.03 -17.62
N ALA A 339 -25.45 -23.38 -17.79
CA ALA A 339 -26.61 -23.55 -16.93
C ALA A 339 -27.89 -23.90 -17.70
N GLY A 340 -28.94 -24.31 -16.99
CA GLY A 340 -30.23 -24.71 -17.57
C GLY A 340 -30.35 -26.20 -17.89
N LEU A 341 -29.41 -27.06 -17.49
CA LEU A 341 -29.43 -28.50 -17.78
C LEU A 341 -30.64 -29.19 -17.11
N TYR A 342 -30.70 -29.11 -15.79
CA TYR A 342 -31.73 -29.79 -14.99
C TYR A 342 -33.01 -28.97 -14.87
N SER A 343 -34.04 -29.53 -14.23
CA SER A 343 -35.26 -28.79 -13.84
C SER A 343 -34.96 -27.77 -12.74
N GLY A 344 -35.75 -26.69 -12.68
CA GLY A 344 -35.60 -25.62 -11.68
C GLY A 344 -35.90 -24.25 -12.25
N ASN A 345 -35.31 -23.22 -11.63
CA ASN A 345 -35.55 -21.84 -12.08
C ASN A 345 -34.86 -21.51 -13.42
N ARG A 346 -33.82 -22.27 -13.80
CA ARG A 346 -33.10 -22.18 -15.08
C ARG A 346 -32.50 -20.79 -15.40
N ARG A 347 -32.03 -20.06 -14.39
CA ARG A 347 -31.48 -18.70 -14.53
C ARG A 347 -29.96 -18.73 -14.61
N GLY A 348 -29.36 -17.93 -15.50
CA GLY A 348 -27.91 -17.73 -15.49
C GLY A 348 -27.45 -17.01 -14.23
N PHE A 349 -28.06 -15.86 -13.96
CA PHE A 349 -27.84 -15.04 -12.78
C PHE A 349 -29.15 -14.68 -12.09
N GLN A 350 -29.11 -14.53 -10.77
CA GLN A 350 -30.22 -13.98 -9.99
C GLN A 350 -29.71 -13.03 -8.91
N ILE A 351 -30.10 -11.75 -8.96
CA ILE A 351 -30.02 -10.87 -7.79
C ILE A 351 -31.43 -10.81 -7.18
N ALA A 352 -31.57 -11.47 -6.02
CA ALA A 352 -32.85 -11.71 -5.39
C ALA A 352 -33.53 -10.43 -4.88
N GLY A 353 -34.84 -10.54 -4.67
CA GLY A 353 -35.71 -9.46 -4.20
C GLY A 353 -35.28 -8.77 -2.91
N VAL A 354 -35.90 -7.62 -2.65
CA VAL A 354 -35.75 -6.85 -1.41
C VAL A 354 -36.07 -7.74 -0.20
N ALA A 355 -35.20 -7.75 0.79
CA ALA A 355 -35.48 -8.38 2.08
C ALA A 355 -36.56 -7.59 2.83
N SER A 356 -37.29 -8.21 3.76
CA SER A 356 -38.45 -7.59 4.44
C SER A 356 -38.11 -6.36 5.31
N ASN A 357 -36.82 -6.09 5.58
CA ASN A 357 -36.31 -4.86 6.21
C ASN A 357 -35.99 -3.72 5.21
N GLY A 358 -36.25 -3.92 3.91
CA GLY A 358 -35.90 -2.97 2.84
C GLY A 358 -34.50 -3.12 2.25
N GLN A 359 -33.65 -4.03 2.76
CA GLN A 359 -32.29 -4.21 2.24
C GLN A 359 -32.25 -4.91 0.88
N ARG A 360 -31.21 -4.57 0.12
CA ARG A 360 -30.89 -5.09 -1.21
C ARG A 360 -29.38 -5.34 -1.30
N ALA A 361 -28.97 -6.24 -2.19
CA ALA A 361 -27.55 -6.39 -2.53
C ALA A 361 -27.00 -5.11 -3.18
N LYS A 362 -25.70 -4.81 -2.99
CA LYS A 362 -25.07 -3.56 -3.45
C LYS A 362 -23.74 -3.82 -4.16
N HIS A 363 -23.33 -2.93 -5.05
CA HIS A 363 -22.00 -2.94 -5.68
C HIS A 363 -21.64 -4.33 -6.27
N VAL A 364 -22.53 -4.84 -7.13
CA VAL A 364 -22.35 -6.12 -7.83
C VAL A 364 -21.77 -5.86 -9.22
N THR A 365 -20.70 -6.55 -9.58
CA THR A 365 -20.00 -6.40 -10.87
C THR A 365 -19.95 -7.73 -11.61
N PHE A 366 -20.38 -7.73 -12.86
CA PHE A 366 -20.22 -8.82 -13.83
C PHE A 366 -19.34 -8.30 -14.97
N ASP A 367 -18.11 -8.82 -15.05
CA ASP A 367 -17.07 -8.33 -15.94
C ASP A 367 -16.40 -9.49 -16.72
N ARG A 368 -16.37 -9.44 -18.05
CA ARG A 368 -15.76 -10.49 -18.91
C ARG A 368 -16.22 -11.94 -18.63
N ASN A 369 -17.50 -12.19 -18.34
CA ASN A 369 -18.02 -13.56 -18.15
C ASN A 369 -18.71 -14.12 -19.41
N VAL A 370 -18.63 -15.43 -19.59
CA VAL A 370 -19.45 -16.19 -20.55
C VAL A 370 -20.59 -16.89 -19.82
N LEU A 371 -21.81 -16.78 -20.34
CA LEU A 371 -22.97 -17.58 -19.93
C LEU A 371 -23.54 -18.29 -21.14
N SER A 372 -23.80 -19.58 -21.01
CA SER A 372 -24.28 -20.45 -22.08
C SER A 372 -25.39 -21.37 -21.57
N VAL A 373 -26.29 -21.77 -22.46
CA VAL A 373 -27.16 -22.92 -22.21
C VAL A 373 -26.30 -24.18 -22.16
N ALA A 374 -26.39 -24.94 -21.07
CA ALA A 374 -25.72 -26.24 -20.94
C ALA A 374 -26.20 -27.21 -22.05
N PRO A 375 -25.34 -28.10 -22.57
CA PRO A 375 -25.71 -29.02 -23.65
C PRO A 375 -26.98 -29.85 -23.34
N GLY A 376 -28.00 -29.72 -24.19
CA GLY A 376 -29.31 -30.37 -24.01
C GLY A 376 -30.26 -29.69 -23.01
N GLY A 377 -29.84 -28.59 -22.38
CA GLY A 377 -30.64 -27.79 -21.45
C GLY A 377 -31.42 -26.64 -22.09
N SER A 378 -31.93 -25.74 -21.24
CA SER A 378 -32.58 -24.49 -21.65
C SER A 378 -32.47 -23.44 -20.53
N LEU A 379 -32.16 -22.18 -20.85
CA LEU A 379 -32.24 -21.07 -19.89
C LEU A 379 -33.61 -20.39 -19.91
N GLN A 380 -34.17 -20.11 -18.73
CA GLN A 380 -35.33 -19.22 -18.55
C GLN A 380 -34.93 -17.77 -18.84
N SER A 381 -33.81 -17.32 -18.28
CA SER A 381 -33.32 -15.94 -18.41
C SER A 381 -31.81 -15.88 -18.21
N SER A 382 -31.16 -14.92 -18.87
CA SER A 382 -29.75 -14.60 -18.59
C SER A 382 -29.61 -14.05 -17.18
N ALA A 383 -30.52 -13.15 -16.78
CA ALA A 383 -30.56 -12.59 -15.44
C ALA A 383 -32.00 -12.34 -14.95
N LEU A 384 -32.28 -12.72 -13.71
CA LEU A 384 -33.37 -12.13 -12.91
C LEU A 384 -32.77 -11.09 -11.96
N ILE A 385 -33.33 -9.88 -11.96
CA ILE A 385 -32.90 -8.79 -11.06
C ILE A 385 -34.16 -8.25 -10.38
N GLU A 386 -34.31 -8.55 -9.09
CA GLU A 386 -35.42 -8.07 -8.24
C GLU A 386 -34.92 -7.27 -7.02
N GLY A 387 -33.59 -7.21 -6.84
CA GLY A 387 -32.91 -6.36 -5.88
C GLY A 387 -31.56 -5.90 -6.45
N GLY A 388 -31.05 -4.80 -5.90
CA GLY A 388 -29.86 -4.10 -6.37
C GLY A 388 -29.83 -2.66 -5.85
N THR A 389 -28.67 -2.01 -5.92
CA THR A 389 -28.52 -0.55 -5.80
C THR A 389 -27.40 0.02 -6.67
N VAL A 390 -26.38 -0.80 -6.97
CA VAL A 390 -25.33 -0.53 -7.96
C VAL A 390 -25.01 -1.85 -8.67
N CYS A 391 -25.26 -1.91 -9.97
CA CYS A 391 -25.11 -3.11 -10.80
C CYS A 391 -24.25 -2.83 -12.04
N THR A 392 -23.10 -3.47 -12.19
CA THR A 392 -22.19 -3.27 -13.33
C THR A 392 -22.17 -4.50 -14.23
N PHE A 393 -22.38 -4.31 -15.53
CA PHE A 393 -22.33 -5.34 -16.57
C PHE A 393 -21.40 -4.87 -17.70
N ARG A 394 -20.20 -5.45 -17.79
CA ARG A 394 -19.18 -5.07 -18.78
C ARG A 394 -18.60 -6.29 -19.49
N ASP A 395 -18.41 -6.18 -20.80
CA ASP A 395 -17.59 -7.11 -21.59
C ASP A 395 -18.06 -8.59 -21.51
N ASN A 396 -19.32 -8.86 -21.17
CA ASN A 396 -19.82 -10.23 -21.02
C ASN A 396 -20.42 -10.77 -22.34
N VAL A 397 -20.36 -12.09 -22.54
CA VAL A 397 -21.04 -12.80 -23.64
C VAL A 397 -22.05 -13.80 -23.07
N TRP A 398 -23.33 -13.44 -23.04
CA TRP A 398 -24.37 -14.20 -22.35
C TRP A 398 -25.46 -14.70 -23.30
N ASP A 399 -25.77 -16.00 -23.26
CA ASP A 399 -27.03 -16.51 -23.80
C ASP A 399 -28.21 -15.92 -23.05
N ARG A 400 -29.15 -15.36 -23.81
CA ARG A 400 -30.31 -14.64 -23.28
C ARG A 400 -31.34 -15.54 -22.58
N GLY A 401 -31.36 -16.85 -22.87
CA GLY A 401 -32.46 -17.74 -22.46
C GLY A 401 -33.81 -17.31 -23.04
N GLN A 402 -34.92 -17.77 -22.46
CA GLN A 402 -36.26 -17.42 -22.96
C GLN A 402 -36.57 -15.92 -22.87
N TYR A 403 -36.19 -15.24 -21.78
CA TYR A 403 -36.63 -13.87 -21.47
C TYR A 403 -35.53 -12.80 -21.39
N GLY A 404 -34.25 -13.16 -21.45
CA GLY A 404 -33.13 -12.20 -21.32
C GLY A 404 -32.97 -11.68 -19.89
N PHE A 405 -32.85 -10.36 -19.73
CA PHE A 405 -32.87 -9.68 -18.43
C PHE A 405 -34.32 -9.39 -18.04
N ILE A 406 -34.72 -9.81 -16.83
CA ILE A 406 -36.09 -9.65 -16.32
C ILE A 406 -36.13 -9.26 -14.84
N GLY A 407 -37.24 -8.66 -14.42
CA GLY A 407 -37.65 -8.43 -13.03
C GLY A 407 -39.17 -8.59 -12.90
N SER A 408 -39.72 -8.40 -11.70
CA SER A 408 -41.16 -8.57 -11.46
C SER A 408 -41.98 -7.49 -12.20
N GLY A 409 -42.50 -7.86 -13.38
CA GLY A 409 -43.29 -6.98 -14.25
C GLY A 409 -42.48 -6.16 -15.28
N SER A 410 -41.18 -6.45 -15.48
CA SER A 410 -40.32 -5.71 -16.41
C SER A 410 -39.31 -6.59 -17.13
N GLY A 411 -38.80 -6.11 -18.28
CA GLY A 411 -37.68 -6.72 -19.01
C GLY A 411 -36.68 -5.70 -19.55
N GLY A 412 -35.45 -6.16 -19.82
CA GLY A 412 -34.37 -5.36 -20.39
C GLY A 412 -33.99 -4.14 -19.55
N LEU A 413 -33.88 -2.99 -20.20
CA LEU A 413 -33.56 -1.69 -19.58
C LEU A 413 -34.56 -1.30 -18.48
N ASN A 414 -35.85 -1.67 -18.62
CA ASN A 414 -36.87 -1.36 -17.62
C ASN A 414 -36.55 -2.03 -16.28
N THR A 415 -36.06 -3.27 -16.31
CA THR A 415 -35.61 -4.01 -15.13
C THR A 415 -34.41 -3.33 -14.46
N LEU A 416 -33.41 -2.92 -15.24
CA LEU A 416 -32.22 -2.24 -14.71
C LEU A 416 -32.60 -0.93 -14.01
N ASN A 417 -33.43 -0.10 -14.65
CA ASN A 417 -33.96 1.13 -14.08
C ASN A 417 -34.78 0.92 -12.81
N GLN A 418 -35.60 -0.14 -12.76
CA GLN A 418 -36.49 -0.44 -11.63
C GLN A 418 -35.75 -1.02 -10.42
N TYR A 419 -34.76 -1.90 -10.63
CA TYR A 419 -34.19 -2.72 -9.56
C TYR A 419 -32.75 -2.37 -9.18
N CYS A 420 -31.96 -1.83 -10.10
CA CYS A 420 -30.67 -1.21 -9.81
C CYS A 420 -30.80 0.32 -9.62
N GLY A 421 -31.87 0.93 -10.15
CA GLY A 421 -32.13 2.38 -10.10
C GLY A 421 -31.68 3.06 -11.40
N ALA A 422 -32.35 4.14 -11.81
CA ALA A 422 -32.14 4.78 -13.12
C ALA A 422 -30.68 5.17 -13.43
N ASN A 423 -29.92 5.60 -12.41
CA ASN A 423 -28.49 5.93 -12.51
C ASN A 423 -27.62 4.91 -11.74
N GLY A 424 -28.19 3.78 -11.33
CA GLY A 424 -27.57 2.76 -10.47
C GLY A 424 -27.10 1.52 -11.24
N TRP A 425 -26.97 1.60 -12.56
CA TRP A 425 -26.37 0.54 -13.37
C TRP A 425 -25.36 1.08 -14.38
N ILE A 426 -24.35 0.25 -14.69
CA ILE A 426 -23.34 0.52 -15.72
C ILE A 426 -23.41 -0.62 -16.72
N TRP A 427 -23.44 -0.29 -18.01
CA TRP A 427 -23.55 -1.24 -19.11
C TRP A 427 -22.57 -0.87 -20.22
N SER A 428 -21.69 -1.77 -20.62
CA SER A 428 -20.77 -1.56 -21.76
C SER A 428 -20.37 -2.88 -22.42
N ASN A 429 -20.31 -2.89 -23.76
CA ASN A 429 -19.85 -4.05 -24.55
C ASN A 429 -20.51 -5.39 -24.14
N MET A 430 -21.84 -5.38 -23.97
CA MET A 430 -22.59 -6.58 -23.63
C MET A 430 -23.01 -7.31 -24.89
N THR A 431 -22.47 -8.52 -25.10
CA THR A 431 -22.89 -9.39 -26.19
C THR A 431 -23.94 -10.38 -25.69
N LEU A 432 -25.12 -10.38 -26.31
CA LEU A 432 -26.20 -11.31 -26.03
C LEU A 432 -26.36 -12.31 -27.18
N VAL A 433 -26.29 -13.59 -26.85
CA VAL A 433 -26.45 -14.70 -27.80
C VAL A 433 -27.93 -15.02 -27.96
N GLY A 434 -28.38 -15.14 -29.21
CA GLY A 434 -29.76 -15.40 -29.62
C GLY A 434 -30.43 -14.20 -30.31
N ALA A 435 -31.55 -14.45 -31.00
CA ALA A 435 -32.29 -13.40 -31.71
C ALA A 435 -32.80 -12.30 -30.76
N SER A 436 -32.64 -11.02 -31.12
CA SER A 436 -32.92 -9.87 -30.26
C SER A 436 -34.29 -9.91 -29.57
N LEU A 437 -34.28 -9.58 -28.28
CA LEU A 437 -35.49 -9.36 -27.47
C LEU A 437 -35.81 -7.87 -27.27
N SER A 438 -35.01 -6.96 -27.85
CA SER A 438 -35.20 -5.52 -27.71
C SER A 438 -36.42 -5.05 -28.51
N THR A 439 -37.34 -4.36 -27.84
CA THR A 439 -38.59 -3.81 -28.42
C THR A 439 -38.85 -2.41 -27.87
N THR A 440 -39.76 -1.65 -28.48
CA THR A 440 -40.15 -0.32 -27.95
C THR A 440 -40.73 -0.39 -26.53
N ALA A 441 -41.36 -1.51 -26.16
CA ALA A 441 -41.94 -1.72 -24.83
C ALA A 441 -40.90 -2.22 -23.81
N ASN A 442 -39.96 -3.08 -24.23
CA ASN A 442 -38.83 -3.56 -23.43
C ASN A 442 -37.53 -3.38 -24.22
N PRO A 443 -36.95 -2.15 -24.23
CA PRO A 443 -35.68 -1.90 -24.88
C PRO A 443 -34.53 -2.52 -24.09
N TYR A 444 -33.39 -2.72 -24.75
CA TYR A 444 -32.12 -3.03 -24.09
C TYR A 444 -31.20 -1.79 -24.10
N PRO A 445 -30.23 -1.67 -23.18
CA PRO A 445 -29.33 -0.52 -23.15
C PRO A 445 -28.48 -0.41 -24.41
N GLN A 446 -28.04 0.81 -24.73
CA GLN A 446 -27.07 1.07 -25.81
C GLN A 446 -25.75 0.32 -25.53
N GLY A 447 -25.05 -0.10 -26.59
CA GLY A 447 -23.88 -0.99 -26.45
C GLY A 447 -24.24 -2.46 -26.19
N THR A 448 -25.49 -2.87 -26.42
CA THR A 448 -25.89 -4.29 -26.51
C THR A 448 -25.70 -4.81 -27.93
N THR A 449 -24.75 -5.71 -28.12
CA THR A 449 -24.52 -6.44 -29.38
C THR A 449 -25.33 -7.75 -29.36
N TRP A 450 -26.02 -8.09 -30.45
CA TRP A 450 -26.73 -9.36 -30.57
C TRP A 450 -26.03 -10.27 -31.58
N VAL A 451 -25.82 -11.54 -31.23
CA VAL A 451 -25.15 -12.53 -32.08
C VAL A 451 -25.97 -13.82 -32.20
N SER A 452 -25.88 -14.53 -33.32
CA SER A 452 -26.66 -15.75 -33.55
C SER A 452 -26.15 -16.97 -32.79
N SER A 453 -24.85 -17.01 -32.46
CA SER A 453 -24.21 -18.07 -31.67
C SER A 453 -23.07 -17.51 -30.82
N GLU A 454 -22.76 -18.16 -29.70
CA GLU A 454 -21.62 -17.80 -28.84
C GLU A 454 -20.29 -17.86 -29.61
N SER A 455 -20.16 -18.82 -30.55
CA SER A 455 -18.98 -18.97 -31.42
C SER A 455 -18.72 -17.77 -32.35
N SER A 456 -19.70 -16.88 -32.54
CA SER A 456 -19.54 -15.63 -33.30
C SER A 456 -19.12 -14.42 -32.44
N ALA A 457 -18.85 -14.62 -31.15
CA ALA A 457 -18.32 -13.61 -30.24
C ALA A 457 -16.84 -13.93 -29.85
N PRO A 458 -15.83 -13.25 -30.45
CA PRO A 458 -14.42 -13.56 -30.19
C PRO A 458 -14.00 -13.49 -28.72
N LEU A 459 -14.65 -12.60 -27.96
CA LEU A 459 -14.43 -12.43 -26.53
C LEU A 459 -14.78 -13.68 -25.72
N ALA A 460 -15.79 -14.47 -26.12
CA ALA A 460 -16.13 -15.71 -25.45
C ALA A 460 -15.01 -16.77 -25.59
N ALA A 461 -14.38 -16.86 -26.75
CA ALA A 461 -13.22 -17.74 -26.96
C ALA A 461 -12.03 -17.34 -26.09
N GLN A 462 -11.78 -16.03 -25.92
CA GLN A 462 -10.73 -15.51 -25.03
C GLN A 462 -11.02 -15.85 -23.56
N ILE A 463 -12.25 -15.60 -23.08
CA ILE A 463 -12.66 -15.92 -21.70
C ILE A 463 -12.59 -17.43 -21.44
N ARG A 464 -13.07 -18.27 -22.38
CA ARG A 464 -12.96 -19.73 -22.28
C ARG A 464 -11.51 -20.20 -22.22
N ALA A 465 -10.59 -19.59 -22.97
CA ALA A 465 -9.16 -19.90 -22.88
C ALA A 465 -8.57 -19.53 -21.52
N ILE A 466 -8.94 -18.37 -20.96
CA ILE A 466 -8.53 -17.95 -19.60
C ILE A 466 -9.05 -18.96 -18.57
N VAL A 467 -10.34 -19.32 -18.58
CA VAL A 467 -10.91 -20.31 -17.66
C VAL A 467 -10.27 -21.69 -17.83
N ALA A 468 -10.08 -22.16 -19.06
CA ALA A 468 -9.43 -23.45 -19.32
C ALA A 468 -8.00 -23.50 -18.76
N SER A 469 -7.23 -22.41 -18.86
CA SER A 469 -5.90 -22.34 -18.26
C SER A 469 -5.96 -22.39 -16.72
N ALA A 470 -6.86 -21.61 -16.10
CA ALA A 470 -6.99 -21.52 -14.65
C ALA A 470 -7.56 -22.80 -14.00
N THR A 471 -8.47 -23.49 -14.69
CA THR A 471 -9.13 -24.73 -14.24
C THR A 471 -8.39 -26.02 -14.62
N SER A 472 -7.32 -25.93 -15.42
CA SER A 472 -6.59 -27.07 -15.99
C SER A 472 -6.23 -28.18 -14.99
N GLY A 473 -5.70 -27.83 -13.81
CA GLY A 473 -5.36 -28.80 -12.77
C GLY A 473 -6.54 -29.35 -11.97
N ALA A 474 -7.69 -28.67 -11.98
CA ALA A 474 -8.83 -29.00 -11.13
C ALA A 474 -9.45 -30.35 -11.49
N VAL A 475 -9.60 -30.70 -12.78
CA VAL A 475 -10.08 -32.03 -13.18
C VAL A 475 -9.01 -33.10 -12.94
N SER A 476 -7.80 -32.88 -13.48
CA SER A 476 -6.77 -33.91 -13.60
C SER A 476 -6.12 -34.33 -12.28
N GLY A 477 -6.10 -33.44 -11.27
CA GLY A 477 -5.27 -33.58 -10.06
C GLY A 477 -3.77 -33.37 -10.33
N ASN A 478 -3.28 -33.82 -11.50
CA ASN A 478 -1.98 -33.51 -12.07
C ASN A 478 -1.95 -32.07 -12.62
N TRP A 479 -1.37 -31.15 -11.85
CA TRP A 479 -0.96 -29.83 -12.32
C TRP A 479 0.56 -29.81 -12.54
N THR A 480 0.99 -29.76 -13.80
CA THR A 480 2.39 -29.96 -14.21
C THR A 480 3.11 -28.69 -14.69
N GLY A 481 2.45 -27.52 -14.64
CA GLY A 481 2.94 -26.29 -15.26
C GLY A 481 3.23 -25.16 -14.27
N SER A 482 4.52 -24.79 -14.14
CA SER A 482 5.06 -23.53 -13.60
C SER A 482 4.58 -23.05 -12.23
N THR A 483 5.52 -22.90 -11.27
CA THR A 483 5.29 -22.30 -9.95
C THR A 483 5.05 -20.77 -9.95
N THR A 484 4.67 -20.19 -11.09
CA THR A 484 4.15 -18.83 -11.18
C THR A 484 2.78 -18.77 -10.48
N PRO A 485 2.60 -17.97 -9.40
CA PRO A 485 1.30 -17.76 -8.79
C PRO A 485 0.32 -17.13 -9.81
N PRO A 486 -1.01 -17.26 -9.62
CA PRO A 486 -1.95 -16.42 -10.36
C PRO A 486 -1.62 -14.94 -10.09
N PRO A 487 -1.80 -14.04 -11.08
CA PRO A 487 -1.54 -12.62 -10.91
C PRO A 487 -2.45 -12.05 -9.82
N SER A 488 -1.84 -11.69 -8.70
CA SER A 488 -2.45 -11.24 -7.46
C SER A 488 -3.23 -9.93 -7.64
N SER A 489 -4.26 -9.72 -6.81
CA SER A 489 -5.06 -8.50 -6.82
C SER A 489 -4.20 -7.26 -6.52
N ALA A 490 -4.26 -6.27 -7.41
CA ALA A 490 -3.67 -4.96 -7.17
C ALA A 490 -4.40 -4.29 -5.99
N PRO A 491 -3.67 -3.66 -5.05
CA PRO A 491 -4.30 -2.92 -3.95
C PRO A 491 -5.28 -1.84 -4.41
N THR A 492 -6.21 -1.49 -3.53
CA THR A 492 -6.97 -0.24 -3.62
C THR A 492 -6.60 0.66 -2.45
N LEU A 493 -6.77 1.98 -2.62
CA LEU A 493 -6.49 2.97 -1.59
C LEU A 493 -7.50 4.12 -1.68
N THR A 494 -7.98 4.57 -0.53
CA THR A 494 -8.65 5.84 -0.31
C THR A 494 -7.87 6.66 0.72
N LEU A 495 -7.66 7.94 0.43
CA LEU A 495 -6.99 8.93 1.28
C LEU A 495 -7.72 10.27 1.12
N SER A 496 -8.11 10.90 2.22
CA SER A 496 -8.77 12.21 2.25
C SER A 496 -8.20 13.12 3.34
N ALA A 497 -8.49 14.42 3.26
CA ALA A 497 -8.11 15.43 4.24
C ALA A 497 -9.33 16.29 4.58
N SER A 498 -9.57 16.54 5.87
CA SER A 498 -10.72 17.31 6.34
C SER A 498 -10.34 18.22 7.52
N PRO A 499 -10.51 19.54 7.41
CA PRO A 499 -10.75 20.31 6.18
C PRO A 499 -9.54 20.30 5.23
N SER A 500 -9.76 20.38 3.92
CA SER A 500 -8.70 20.39 2.89
C SER A 500 -8.09 21.78 2.60
N SER A 501 -8.63 22.84 3.19
CA SER A 501 -8.04 24.19 3.14
C SER A 501 -8.17 24.85 4.51
N ILE A 502 -7.08 25.44 5.00
CA ILE A 502 -6.99 26.05 6.32
C ILE A 502 -6.10 27.30 6.31
N ASN A 503 -6.23 28.17 7.32
CA ASN A 503 -5.29 29.27 7.53
C ASN A 503 -4.03 28.76 8.26
N VAL A 504 -2.92 29.50 8.16
CA VAL A 504 -1.67 29.23 8.90
C VAL A 504 -1.98 29.04 10.40
N GLY A 505 -1.49 27.94 10.99
CA GLY A 505 -1.64 27.64 12.41
C GLY A 505 -2.95 26.91 12.80
N GLN A 506 -3.77 26.52 11.83
CA GLN A 506 -4.90 25.60 12.05
C GLN A 506 -4.50 24.13 11.81
N SER A 507 -5.45 23.21 12.02
CA SER A 507 -5.26 21.76 11.84
C SER A 507 -6.12 21.18 10.71
N SER A 508 -5.62 20.13 10.06
CA SER A 508 -6.37 19.25 9.16
C SER A 508 -6.19 17.79 9.58
N THR A 509 -7.22 16.95 9.41
CA THR A 509 -7.15 15.51 9.68
C THR A 509 -7.18 14.70 8.40
N LEU A 510 -6.12 13.91 8.19
CA LEU A 510 -6.07 12.90 7.13
C LEU A 510 -6.80 11.63 7.58
N ALA A 511 -7.50 10.96 6.68
CA ALA A 511 -8.09 9.64 6.91
C ALA A 511 -7.90 8.73 5.70
N TRP A 512 -7.64 7.45 5.91
CA TRP A 512 -7.35 6.50 4.83
C TRP A 512 -7.83 5.06 5.10
N SER A 513 -8.03 4.30 4.02
CA SER A 513 -8.32 2.87 4.02
C SER A 513 -7.85 2.20 2.73
N SER A 514 -7.44 0.94 2.78
CA SER A 514 -6.96 0.18 1.62
C SER A 514 -7.47 -1.26 1.62
N THR A 515 -7.57 -1.87 0.44
CA THR A 515 -7.79 -3.32 0.28
C THR A 515 -6.57 -3.96 -0.37
N ASP A 516 -6.39 -5.27 -0.13
CA ASP A 516 -5.34 -6.14 -0.71
C ASP A 516 -3.87 -5.70 -0.43
N ALA A 517 -3.67 -4.56 0.23
CA ALA A 517 -2.40 -4.09 0.76
C ALA A 517 -2.02 -4.81 2.06
N THR A 518 -0.72 -5.12 2.19
CA THR A 518 -0.10 -5.67 3.41
C THR A 518 0.70 -4.62 4.19
N SER A 519 1.02 -3.48 3.57
CA SER A 519 1.78 -2.39 4.19
C SER A 519 1.47 -1.06 3.50
N CYS A 520 1.53 0.06 4.24
CA CYS A 520 1.44 1.39 3.67
C CYS A 520 2.61 2.27 4.12
N SER A 521 3.10 3.14 3.24
CA SER A 521 4.20 4.08 3.51
C SER A 521 3.79 5.49 3.11
N ALA A 522 3.94 6.44 4.04
CA ALA A 522 3.65 7.85 3.82
C ALA A 522 4.85 8.58 3.22
N SER A 523 4.58 9.49 2.28
CA SER A 523 5.57 10.34 1.60
C SER A 523 4.98 11.72 1.24
N GLY A 524 5.85 12.66 0.85
CA GLY A 524 5.49 14.07 0.72
C GLY A 524 5.64 14.80 2.06
N SER A 525 4.65 15.60 2.45
CA SER A 525 4.68 16.41 3.69
C SER A 525 4.48 15.60 5.00
N TRP A 526 4.52 14.27 4.92
CA TRP A 526 4.52 13.32 6.04
C TRP A 526 5.33 12.08 5.65
N THR A 527 5.81 11.30 6.62
CA THR A 527 6.75 10.20 6.40
C THR A 527 6.44 8.96 7.22
N GLY A 528 7.11 7.85 6.88
CA GLY A 528 7.12 6.61 7.65
C GLY A 528 5.90 5.71 7.42
N THR A 529 5.99 4.48 7.92
CA THR A 529 4.96 3.45 7.78
C THR A 529 3.61 3.90 8.36
N LYS A 530 2.51 3.38 7.80
CA LYS A 530 1.13 3.56 8.28
C LYS A 530 0.43 2.20 8.27
N ALA A 531 -0.56 2.05 9.15
CA ALA A 531 -1.49 0.93 9.07
C ALA A 531 -2.32 1.02 7.77
N THR A 532 -2.89 -0.10 7.32
CA THR A 532 -3.67 -0.19 6.06
C THR A 532 -4.98 0.59 6.09
N SER A 533 -5.47 0.95 7.27
CA SER A 533 -6.46 2.02 7.48
C SER A 533 -6.05 2.85 8.70
N GLY A 534 -6.51 4.11 8.77
CA GLY A 534 -6.15 5.00 9.87
C GLY A 534 -6.58 6.45 9.69
N SER A 535 -6.17 7.28 10.65
CA SER A 535 -6.40 8.73 10.67
C SER A 535 -5.25 9.44 11.40
N GLN A 536 -4.91 10.65 10.97
CA GLN A 536 -3.84 11.46 11.56
C GLN A 536 -4.11 12.97 11.39
N THR A 537 -4.15 13.71 12.51
CA THR A 537 -4.27 15.18 12.51
C THR A 537 -2.91 15.85 12.42
N LEU A 538 -2.82 16.92 11.62
CA LEU A 538 -1.59 17.63 11.24
C LEU A 538 -1.82 19.15 11.19
N THR A 539 -0.78 19.94 11.45
CA THR A 539 -0.80 21.42 11.44
C THR A 539 0.18 22.02 10.42
N PRO A 540 -0.07 21.87 9.11
CA PRO A 540 0.80 22.45 8.08
C PRO A 540 0.84 23.99 8.12
N THR A 541 2.01 24.57 7.86
CA THR A 541 2.26 26.02 7.83
C THR A 541 2.43 26.59 6.40
N ALA A 542 2.57 25.71 5.41
CA ALA A 542 2.53 26.00 3.97
C ALA A 542 1.80 24.86 3.26
N ASN A 543 1.41 25.04 1.98
CA ASN A 543 0.69 24.03 1.20
C ASN A 543 1.37 22.66 1.28
N ALA A 544 0.65 21.66 1.79
CA ALA A 544 1.21 20.36 2.14
C ALA A 544 0.53 19.25 1.36
N THR A 545 1.30 18.46 0.62
CA THR A 545 0.80 17.30 -0.14
C THR A 545 1.19 16.02 0.56
N TYR A 546 0.18 15.27 0.98
CA TYR A 546 0.31 14.04 1.75
C TYR A 546 0.01 12.86 0.83
N THR A 547 1.03 12.07 0.52
CA THR A 547 0.93 10.88 -0.34
C THR A 547 0.98 9.62 0.52
N LEU A 548 0.09 8.67 0.28
CA LEU A 548 0.17 7.33 0.85
C LEU A 548 0.34 6.32 -0.28
N SER A 549 1.29 5.39 -0.11
CA SER A 549 1.50 4.26 -1.01
C SER A 549 1.27 2.96 -0.26
N CYS A 550 0.22 2.23 -0.61
CA CYS A 550 -0.18 0.96 0.00
C CYS A 550 0.16 -0.21 -0.94
N THR A 551 1.08 -1.07 -0.50
CA THR A 551 1.65 -2.19 -1.26
C THR A 551 1.08 -3.51 -0.76
N GLY A 552 0.77 -4.39 -1.70
CA GLY A 552 0.27 -5.74 -1.47
C GLY A 552 0.78 -6.71 -2.54
N ALA A 553 0.21 -7.91 -2.58
CA ALA A 553 0.71 -8.98 -3.44
C ALA A 553 0.62 -8.66 -4.95
N GLY A 554 -0.34 -7.85 -5.39
CA GLY A 554 -0.53 -7.47 -6.81
C GLY A 554 0.03 -6.11 -7.20
N GLY A 555 0.89 -5.49 -6.37
CA GLY A 555 1.52 -4.19 -6.67
C GLY A 555 1.27 -3.14 -5.58
N THR A 556 1.19 -1.87 -5.98
CA THR A 556 1.06 -0.73 -5.07
C THR A 556 -0.02 0.24 -5.58
N ALA A 557 -0.98 0.58 -4.72
CA ALA A 557 -1.86 1.71 -4.93
C ALA A 557 -1.27 2.96 -4.25
N THR A 558 -1.24 4.09 -4.95
CA THR A 558 -0.75 5.36 -4.42
C THR A 558 -1.82 6.43 -4.62
N GLN A 559 -2.06 7.24 -3.58
CA GLN A 559 -2.95 8.38 -3.64
C GLN A 559 -2.36 9.55 -2.84
N SER A 560 -2.62 10.77 -3.31
CA SER A 560 -2.19 12.01 -2.67
C SER A 560 -3.38 12.91 -2.36
N VAL A 561 -3.31 13.64 -1.25
CA VAL A 561 -4.24 14.71 -0.90
C VAL A 561 -3.47 15.96 -0.48
N THR A 562 -3.89 17.13 -0.93
CA THR A 562 -3.27 18.41 -0.58
C THR A 562 -4.11 19.13 0.48
N VAL A 563 -3.45 19.64 1.51
CA VAL A 563 -4.01 20.63 2.43
C VAL A 563 -3.47 21.99 2.02
N THR A 564 -4.37 22.85 1.56
CA THR A 564 -4.03 24.22 1.12
C THR A 564 -3.95 25.15 2.33
N ILE A 565 -2.90 25.96 2.39
CA ILE A 565 -2.69 27.00 3.40
C ILE A 565 -2.97 28.37 2.78
N THR A 566 -4.03 29.03 3.24
CA THR A 566 -4.33 30.41 2.86
C THR A 566 -3.51 31.39 3.70
N THR A 567 -2.52 32.02 3.08
CA THR A 567 -1.77 33.17 3.63
C THR A 567 -2.39 34.48 3.16
N THR A 568 -2.69 35.41 4.09
CA THR A 568 -3.15 36.75 3.71
C THR A 568 -1.97 37.63 3.30
N THR A 569 -2.09 38.34 2.18
CA THR A 569 -1.01 39.17 1.64
C THR A 569 -0.83 40.45 2.45
N ALA A 570 0.40 40.70 2.90
CA ALA A 570 0.76 41.91 3.62
C ALA A 570 0.57 43.17 2.75
N PRO A 571 0.20 44.32 3.34
CA PRO A 571 0.16 45.58 2.63
C PRO A 571 1.57 46.07 2.24
N THR A 572 1.68 46.69 1.08
CA THR A 572 2.88 47.44 0.68
C THR A 572 2.61 48.94 0.78
N LEU A 573 3.66 49.73 0.97
CA LEU A 573 3.59 51.20 1.04
C LEU A 573 4.85 51.81 0.42
N THR A 574 4.64 52.72 -0.53
CA THR A 574 5.63 53.70 -0.98
C THR A 574 5.30 55.06 -0.38
N LEU A 575 6.32 55.81 0.04
CA LEU A 575 6.20 57.14 0.61
C LEU A 575 7.43 57.95 0.17
N THR A 576 7.21 59.07 -0.51
CA THR A 576 8.27 59.94 -1.05
C THR A 576 7.95 61.40 -0.77
N ALA A 577 8.95 62.27 -0.84
CA ALA A 577 8.79 63.71 -0.74
C ALA A 577 9.57 64.41 -1.87
N SER A 578 9.07 65.52 -2.37
CA SER A 578 9.73 66.29 -3.42
C SER A 578 9.50 67.80 -3.25
N PRO A 579 10.56 68.63 -3.13
CA PRO A 579 11.96 68.23 -2.91
C PRO A 579 12.19 67.63 -1.50
N THR A 580 13.18 66.75 -1.35
CA THR A 580 13.55 66.15 -0.04
C THR A 580 14.38 67.07 0.86
N SER A 581 14.91 68.16 0.32
CA SER A 581 15.68 69.18 1.05
C SER A 581 15.19 70.58 0.67
N ILE A 582 15.01 71.44 1.67
CA ILE A 582 14.51 72.81 1.53
C ILE A 582 15.26 73.80 2.43
N THR A 583 15.13 75.10 2.18
CA THR A 583 15.42 76.14 3.18
C THR A 583 14.16 76.49 3.98
N SER A 584 14.34 76.96 5.22
CA SER A 584 13.21 77.27 6.10
C SER A 584 12.31 78.35 5.48
N GLY A 585 11.01 78.08 5.42
CA GLY A 585 10.01 78.91 4.73
C GLY A 585 9.61 78.43 3.32
N GLN A 586 10.26 77.40 2.77
CA GLN A 586 9.82 76.72 1.55
C GLN A 586 8.86 75.55 1.85
N SER A 587 8.36 74.91 0.79
CA SER A 587 7.42 73.78 0.86
C SER A 587 7.97 72.52 0.19
N SER A 588 7.39 71.36 0.54
CA SER A 588 7.66 70.08 -0.11
C SER A 588 6.38 69.25 -0.19
N THR A 589 6.25 68.42 -1.22
CA THR A 589 5.05 67.59 -1.44
C THR A 589 5.36 66.12 -1.19
N ILE A 590 4.64 65.54 -0.23
CA ILE A 590 4.71 64.13 0.16
C ILE A 590 3.68 63.34 -0.67
N THR A 591 4.10 62.24 -1.27
CA THR A 591 3.25 61.38 -2.12
C THR A 591 3.36 59.93 -1.66
N TRP A 592 2.25 59.20 -1.66
CA TRP A 592 2.21 57.80 -1.23
C TRP A 592 1.26 56.94 -2.07
N SER A 593 1.58 55.65 -2.17
CA SER A 593 0.70 54.63 -2.72
C SER A 593 0.88 53.29 -2.01
N THR A 594 -0.16 52.46 -2.02
CA THR A 594 -0.16 51.15 -1.36
C THR A 594 -0.77 50.07 -2.25
N THR A 595 -0.44 48.82 -1.94
CA THR A 595 -1.22 47.64 -2.38
C THR A 595 -1.63 46.83 -1.16
N ASN A 596 -2.75 46.10 -1.26
CA ASN A 596 -3.35 45.26 -0.20
C ASN A 596 -3.70 45.96 1.13
N ALA A 597 -3.49 47.28 1.26
CA ALA A 597 -3.98 48.07 2.39
C ALA A 597 -5.45 48.49 2.20
N THR A 598 -6.23 48.47 3.28
CA THR A 598 -7.61 48.97 3.34
C THR A 598 -7.71 50.32 4.05
N SER A 599 -6.69 50.71 4.83
CA SER A 599 -6.61 52.03 5.49
C SER A 599 -5.17 52.51 5.65
N CYS A 600 -5.00 53.83 5.81
CA CYS A 600 -3.73 54.49 6.13
C CYS A 600 -3.94 55.59 7.18
N THR A 601 -2.97 55.76 8.08
CA THR A 601 -2.98 56.75 9.18
C THR A 601 -1.62 57.43 9.29
N ALA A 602 -1.62 58.76 9.25
CA ALA A 602 -0.43 59.59 9.45
C ALA A 602 -0.18 59.85 10.94
N ASN A 603 1.09 59.74 11.37
CA ASN A 603 1.45 59.72 12.79
C ASN A 603 2.44 60.85 13.19
N THR A 604 3.69 60.77 12.71
CA THR A 604 4.77 61.72 13.05
C THR A 604 4.89 62.79 11.99
N GLY A 605 5.07 64.06 12.36
CA GLY A 605 5.21 65.21 11.44
C GLY A 605 3.90 65.69 10.79
N TRP A 606 2.91 64.81 10.67
CA TRP A 606 1.55 65.04 10.15
C TRP A 606 0.58 64.05 10.78
N SER A 607 -0.73 64.34 10.71
CA SER A 607 -1.77 63.53 11.36
C SER A 607 -2.97 63.25 10.46
N GLY A 608 -3.83 62.35 10.97
CA GLY A 608 -5.14 62.01 10.40
C GLY A 608 -5.12 60.83 9.44
N THR A 609 -6.31 60.25 9.21
CA THR A 609 -6.52 59.19 8.21
C THR A 609 -6.16 59.69 6.82
N LYS A 610 -5.52 58.84 6.02
CA LYS A 610 -5.17 59.09 4.61
C LYS A 610 -5.84 58.05 3.72
N THR A 611 -6.11 58.42 2.48
CA THR A 611 -6.47 57.48 1.41
C THR A 611 -5.33 56.50 1.15
N THR A 612 -5.64 55.32 0.63
CA THR A 612 -4.65 54.26 0.31
C THR A 612 -3.69 54.63 -0.83
N SER A 613 -3.92 55.73 -1.54
CA SER A 613 -2.93 56.47 -2.33
C SER A 613 -3.29 57.96 -2.29
N GLY A 614 -2.30 58.85 -2.37
CA GLY A 614 -2.55 60.29 -2.28
C GLY A 614 -1.27 61.14 -2.29
N SER A 615 -1.46 62.45 -2.14
CA SER A 615 -0.39 63.44 -2.10
C SER A 615 -0.79 64.61 -1.20
N GLN A 616 0.15 65.19 -0.46
CA GLN A 616 -0.08 66.32 0.46
C GLN A 616 1.17 67.22 0.54
N THR A 617 1.01 68.52 0.31
CA THR A 617 2.07 69.52 0.51
C THR A 617 2.21 69.90 1.98
N VAL A 618 3.43 70.08 2.44
CA VAL A 618 3.83 70.42 3.82
C VAL A 618 4.89 71.53 3.82
N ASN A 619 5.00 72.27 4.93
CA ASN A 619 5.89 73.42 5.07
C ASN A 619 6.69 73.34 6.40
N PRO A 620 7.60 72.36 6.57
CA PRO A 620 8.34 72.19 7.82
C PRO A 620 9.36 73.32 8.03
N ALA A 621 9.38 73.92 9.23
CA ALA A 621 10.32 74.99 9.58
C ALA A 621 11.71 74.48 10.01
N VAL A 622 11.80 73.20 10.40
CA VAL A 622 13.02 72.45 10.78
C VAL A 622 12.94 71.05 10.18
N SER A 623 14.08 70.34 10.04
CA SER A 623 14.11 68.98 9.48
C SER A 623 13.09 68.06 10.15
N THR A 624 12.10 67.60 9.39
CA THR A 624 10.93 66.89 9.92
C THR A 624 10.74 65.55 9.20
N THR A 625 10.54 64.49 9.98
CA THR A 625 10.20 63.16 9.48
C THR A 625 8.70 62.95 9.51
N TYR A 626 8.16 62.44 8.41
CA TYR A 626 6.75 62.21 8.17
C TYR A 626 6.46 60.72 8.06
N ASP A 627 5.69 60.19 9.01
CA ASP A 627 5.41 58.74 9.12
C ASP A 627 3.99 58.40 8.68
N LEU A 628 3.86 57.34 7.87
CA LEU A 628 2.58 56.77 7.46
C LEU A 628 2.54 55.28 7.77
N THR A 629 1.48 54.83 8.43
CA THR A 629 1.18 53.42 8.67
C THR A 629 -0.07 53.02 7.90
N CYS A 630 -0.02 51.93 7.15
CA CYS A 630 -1.14 51.41 6.38
C CYS A 630 -1.40 49.93 6.72
N THR A 631 -2.67 49.54 6.81
CA THR A 631 -3.13 48.25 7.34
C THR A 631 -4.04 47.55 6.35
N GLY A 632 -3.96 46.22 6.30
CA GLY A 632 -4.76 45.35 5.45
C GLY A 632 -4.89 43.93 6.03
N ALA A 633 -5.44 42.99 5.25
CA ALA A 633 -5.74 41.64 5.73
C ALA A 633 -4.49 40.79 6.10
N GLY A 634 -3.31 41.14 5.58
CA GLY A 634 -2.02 40.55 5.95
C GLY A 634 -1.19 41.38 6.95
N GLY A 635 -1.83 42.24 7.75
CA GLY A 635 -1.15 43.03 8.79
C GLY A 635 -0.96 44.50 8.41
N SER A 636 0.14 45.12 8.89
CA SER A 636 0.41 46.55 8.72
C SER A 636 1.84 46.81 8.23
N VAL A 637 2.02 47.87 7.45
CA VAL A 637 3.31 48.39 7.00
C VAL A 637 3.45 49.86 7.39
N SER A 638 4.65 50.27 7.80
CA SER A 638 4.98 51.68 8.08
C SER A 638 6.14 52.13 7.20
N ARG A 639 6.08 53.39 6.74
CA ARG A 639 7.19 54.09 6.08
C ARG A 639 7.31 55.50 6.62
N SER A 640 8.53 56.01 6.58
CA SER A 640 8.89 57.37 6.94
C SER A 640 9.55 58.08 5.74
N VAL A 641 9.39 59.40 5.66
CA VAL A 641 10.19 60.25 4.77
C VAL A 641 10.60 61.53 5.49
N THR A 642 11.89 61.85 5.46
CA THR A 642 12.42 63.07 6.09
C THR A 642 12.56 64.17 5.04
N ILE A 643 12.03 65.35 5.35
CA ILE A 643 12.30 66.58 4.61
C ILE A 643 13.33 67.36 5.43
N SER A 644 14.54 67.49 4.89
CA SER A 644 15.65 68.18 5.53
C SER A 644 15.53 69.69 5.35
N VAL A 645 15.60 70.45 6.44
CA VAL A 645 15.61 71.92 6.40
C VAL A 645 17.01 72.40 6.76
N ALA A 646 17.69 73.05 5.81
CA ALA A 646 19.08 73.44 5.99
C ALA A 646 19.24 74.67 6.90
N THR A 647 20.02 74.50 7.98
CA THR A 647 20.63 75.58 8.78
C THR A 647 22.16 75.36 8.81
N THR A 648 22.95 76.40 9.09
CA THR A 648 24.38 76.44 8.71
C THR A 648 25.37 76.01 9.81
N THR A 649 26.54 75.49 9.38
CA THR A 649 27.83 75.29 10.10
C THR A 649 28.00 73.98 10.96
N PRO A 650 29.25 73.49 11.34
CA PRO A 650 29.81 72.25 10.75
C PRO A 650 30.42 71.18 11.73
N THR A 651 31.34 70.32 11.27
CA THR A 651 31.55 68.89 11.69
C THR A 651 33.01 68.43 12.03
N PRO A 652 33.19 67.38 12.88
CA PRO A 652 34.38 66.47 13.01
C PRO A 652 34.00 64.94 12.99
N THR A 653 34.82 63.87 13.10
CA THR A 653 36.22 63.47 12.71
C THR A 653 36.40 61.93 12.99
N PRO A 654 37.14 61.10 12.20
CA PRO A 654 37.21 59.61 12.34
C PRO A 654 38.49 58.99 12.99
N THR A 655 38.58 57.64 13.03
CA THR A 655 39.48 56.77 13.87
C THR A 655 40.39 55.81 13.02
N PRO A 656 41.62 55.40 13.48
CA PRO A 656 42.62 54.65 12.67
C PRO A 656 42.63 53.08 12.76
N THR A 657 43.68 52.45 12.20
CA THR A 657 43.76 51.06 11.64
C THR A 657 45.01 50.27 12.17
N PRO A 658 45.09 48.91 12.12
CA PRO A 658 46.23 48.11 12.66
C PRO A 658 47.59 48.29 11.97
N THR A 659 48.64 47.74 12.60
CA THR A 659 50.03 47.75 12.11
C THR A 659 50.47 46.45 11.41
N ASN A 660 50.14 45.26 11.94
CA ASN A 660 50.28 44.00 11.20
C ASN A 660 48.91 43.40 10.84
N ASN A 661 48.93 42.41 9.94
CA ASN A 661 47.74 41.73 9.44
C ASN A 661 47.98 40.21 9.32
N PHE A 662 48.13 39.53 10.45
CA PHE A 662 48.30 38.07 10.51
C PHE A 662 46.97 37.32 10.27
N THR A 663 47.05 36.01 10.02
CA THR A 663 45.88 35.14 9.87
C THR A 663 45.93 33.99 10.89
N LEU A 664 44.78 33.35 11.14
CA LEU A 664 44.72 32.11 11.93
C LEU A 664 45.67 31.05 11.35
N GLY A 665 46.48 30.43 12.21
CA GLY A 665 47.49 29.46 11.79
C GLY A 665 48.82 30.06 11.29
N SER A 666 48.95 31.39 11.17
CA SER A 666 50.24 32.02 10.86
C SER A 666 51.29 31.72 11.93
N ALA A 667 52.49 31.30 11.51
CA ALA A 667 53.66 31.25 12.38
C ALA A 667 54.19 32.67 12.62
N VAL A 668 54.47 32.99 13.87
CA VAL A 668 54.94 34.31 14.32
C VAL A 668 56.07 34.19 15.34
N MET A 669 56.88 35.24 15.45
CA MET A 669 57.97 35.38 16.40
C MET A 669 57.84 36.69 17.19
N THR A 670 58.20 36.67 18.48
CA THR A 670 58.30 37.88 19.29
C THR A 670 59.52 38.73 18.92
N THR A 671 59.32 40.03 18.73
CA THR A 671 60.41 40.99 18.48
C THR A 671 61.00 41.59 19.77
N SER A 672 60.42 41.28 20.93
CA SER A 672 60.85 41.74 22.26
C SER A 672 60.46 40.73 23.34
N ASN A 673 60.96 40.93 24.57
CA ASN A 673 60.38 40.27 25.73
C ASN A 673 58.99 40.89 26.00
N LEU A 674 57.91 40.11 25.90
CA LEU A 674 56.53 40.60 26.03
C LEU A 674 55.74 39.86 27.11
N ASN A 675 54.71 40.52 27.64
CA ASN A 675 53.76 39.93 28.58
C ASN A 675 52.59 39.28 27.82
N VAL A 676 52.38 37.99 28.04
CA VAL A 676 51.26 37.21 27.49
C VAL A 676 50.09 37.26 28.48
N ARG A 677 48.86 37.46 27.98
CA ARG A 677 47.69 37.81 28.80
C ARG A 677 46.49 36.92 28.53
N ALA A 678 45.60 36.79 29.50
CA ALA A 678 44.38 35.98 29.39
C ALA A 678 43.38 36.53 28.36
N THR A 679 43.38 37.85 28.14
CA THR A 679 42.59 38.57 27.14
C THR A 679 43.40 39.76 26.60
N ALA A 680 42.97 40.38 25.49
CA ALA A 680 43.59 41.59 24.93
C ALA A 680 43.73 42.71 25.98
N GLY A 681 44.96 43.02 26.40
CA GLY A 681 45.26 43.96 27.50
C GLY A 681 44.97 43.46 28.92
N GLY A 682 44.36 42.29 29.11
CA GLY A 682 43.93 41.75 30.40
C GLY A 682 45.05 41.22 31.31
N THR A 683 44.69 40.42 32.31
CA THR A 683 45.62 39.88 33.31
C THR A 683 46.78 39.11 32.67
N ILE A 684 48.00 39.37 33.14
CA ILE A 684 49.23 38.70 32.68
C ILE A 684 49.24 37.26 33.17
N LEU A 685 49.46 36.32 32.24
CA LEU A 685 49.69 34.89 32.52
C LEU A 685 51.18 34.58 32.68
N GLY A 686 52.05 35.37 32.03
CA GLY A 686 53.49 35.38 32.22
C GLY A 686 54.19 36.13 31.08
N THR A 687 55.44 35.81 30.82
CA THR A 687 56.26 36.47 29.79
C THR A 687 56.81 35.49 28.76
N GLN A 688 56.92 35.96 27.52
CA GLN A 688 57.74 35.35 26.49
C GLN A 688 59.02 36.15 26.30
N SER A 689 60.13 35.48 26.02
CA SER A 689 61.37 36.13 25.62
C SER A 689 61.32 36.56 24.14
N ILE A 690 62.20 37.49 23.75
CA ILE A 690 62.49 37.81 22.35
C ILE A 690 62.89 36.53 21.58
N GLY A 691 62.45 36.41 20.33
CA GLY A 691 62.70 35.22 19.50
C GLY A 691 61.81 34.01 19.81
N ALA A 692 60.86 34.12 20.74
CA ALA A 692 59.89 33.06 21.00
C ALA A 692 58.94 32.90 19.80
N LYS A 693 58.96 31.69 19.21
CA LYS A 693 58.10 31.29 18.09
C LYS A 693 56.75 30.76 18.60
N GLY A 694 55.69 31.02 17.84
CA GLY A 694 54.33 30.56 18.14
C GLY A 694 53.40 30.65 16.92
N THR A 695 52.14 30.26 17.12
CA THR A 695 51.11 30.19 16.07
C THR A 695 49.88 30.99 16.47
N VAL A 696 49.34 31.79 15.55
CA VAL A 696 48.16 32.64 15.78
C VAL A 696 46.88 31.80 15.95
N LEU A 697 46.23 31.95 17.11
CA LEU A 697 44.92 31.37 17.46
C LEU A 697 43.76 32.39 17.43
N GLY A 698 44.02 33.68 17.19
CA GLY A 698 42.96 34.69 17.01
C GLY A 698 43.43 36.13 16.99
N GLY A 699 42.56 37.04 16.57
CA GLY A 699 42.83 38.48 16.41
C GLY A 699 42.53 38.98 14.99
N PRO A 700 42.73 40.29 14.73
CA PRO A 700 43.16 41.33 15.67
C PRO A 700 41.97 41.91 16.46
N VAL A 701 42.19 42.28 17.72
CA VAL A 701 41.20 43.00 18.55
C VAL A 701 41.76 44.34 18.99
N PHE A 702 41.04 45.43 18.72
CA PHE A 702 41.36 46.77 19.26
C PHE A 702 40.77 46.92 20.66
N ASN A 703 41.57 47.32 21.64
CA ASN A 703 41.12 47.54 23.02
C ASN A 703 41.16 49.02 23.47
N GLY A 704 41.38 49.97 22.55
CA GLY A 704 41.56 51.39 22.85
C GLY A 704 43.03 51.82 22.96
N GLU A 705 43.92 50.91 23.37
CA GLU A 705 45.36 51.16 23.50
C GLU A 705 46.15 50.69 22.27
N GLY A 706 45.60 49.72 21.53
CA GLY A 706 46.14 49.20 20.27
C GLY A 706 45.51 47.86 19.89
N TYR A 707 46.15 47.12 19.00
CA TYR A 707 45.67 45.82 18.51
C TYR A 707 46.39 44.64 19.18
N TRP A 708 45.66 43.53 19.35
CA TRP A 708 46.13 42.32 20.06
C TRP A 708 45.77 41.04 19.30
N TRP A 709 46.63 40.02 19.44
CA TRP A 709 46.51 38.69 18.84
C TRP A 709 46.70 37.59 19.90
N ASN A 710 45.93 36.52 19.81
CA ASN A 710 46.06 35.34 20.69
C ASN A 710 47.04 34.33 20.07
N ILE A 711 48.12 33.99 20.79
CA ILE A 711 49.23 33.18 20.27
C ILE A 711 49.46 31.93 21.14
N ASN A 712 49.65 30.79 20.50
CA ASN A 712 50.14 29.54 21.10
C ASN A 712 51.65 29.43 20.86
N TYR A 713 52.47 29.58 21.89
CA TYR A 713 53.93 29.58 21.78
C TYR A 713 54.49 28.17 21.94
N ILE A 714 55.69 27.92 21.38
CA ILE A 714 56.34 26.60 21.48
C ILE A 714 56.74 26.27 22.93
N ASN A 715 56.96 27.29 23.76
CA ASN A 715 57.11 27.18 25.21
C ASN A 715 55.99 28.02 25.87
N ALA A 716 55.37 27.51 26.93
CA ALA A 716 54.39 28.27 27.71
C ALA A 716 55.00 29.55 28.34
N PRO A 717 54.23 30.62 28.59
CA PRO A 717 52.76 30.72 28.56
C PRO A 717 52.17 31.17 27.21
N ASP A 718 50.95 30.70 26.96
CA ASP A 718 50.12 31.00 25.77
C ASP A 718 49.06 32.05 26.08
N GLY A 719 48.61 32.79 25.06
CA GLY A 719 47.58 33.82 25.21
C GLY A 719 47.78 35.08 24.37
N TRP A 720 47.10 36.15 24.77
CA TRP A 720 47.04 37.41 24.06
C TRP A 720 48.31 38.23 24.20
N SER A 721 48.85 38.63 23.05
CA SER A 721 50.09 39.37 22.84
C SER A 721 49.83 40.61 21.97
N TYR A 722 50.63 41.66 22.14
CA TYR A 722 50.41 42.94 21.48
C TYR A 722 50.95 42.97 20.04
N ASP A 723 50.20 43.57 19.12
CA ASP A 723 50.52 43.64 17.68
C ASP A 723 51.95 44.18 17.42
N GLY A 724 52.32 45.26 18.10
CA GLY A 724 53.63 45.92 17.92
C GLY A 724 54.86 45.12 18.39
N PHE A 725 54.70 43.90 18.92
CA PHE A 725 55.80 43.03 19.36
C PHE A 725 55.84 41.67 18.64
N LEU A 726 55.13 41.54 17.51
CA LEU A 726 55.05 40.32 16.71
C LEU A 726 55.46 40.57 15.25
N VAL A 727 56.08 39.57 14.63
CA VAL A 727 56.34 39.48 13.17
C VAL A 727 56.07 38.05 12.69
N ALA A 728 55.88 37.86 11.38
CA ALA A 728 55.78 36.53 10.78
C ALA A 728 57.13 35.78 10.83
N ASP A 729 57.07 34.44 10.93
CA ASP A 729 58.24 33.56 11.09
C ASP A 729 58.41 32.63 9.88
N GLU A 730 59.35 32.95 8.98
CA GLU A 730 59.49 32.30 7.67
C GLU A 730 60.74 31.40 7.54
N MET A 731 60.68 30.12 7.99
CA MET A 731 61.30 28.92 7.33
C MET A 731 61.35 27.61 8.19
N THR A 732 61.44 26.46 7.47
CA THR A 732 61.77 25.05 7.86
C THR A 732 60.75 24.16 8.63
N SER A 733 60.98 22.82 8.65
CA SER A 733 59.95 21.78 8.90
C SER A 733 60.43 20.37 9.38
N TYR A 734 59.49 19.58 9.95
CA TYR A 734 59.46 18.10 10.23
C TYR A 734 60.08 17.53 11.59
N PRO A 735 59.88 16.24 12.04
CA PRO A 735 59.57 15.83 13.45
C PRO A 735 60.47 14.63 13.98
N PRO A 736 60.08 13.57 14.78
CA PRO A 736 58.94 13.26 15.72
C PRO A 736 59.23 12.47 17.06
N ALA A 737 58.38 12.64 18.10
CA ALA A 737 57.98 11.68 19.20
C ALA A 737 59.07 11.04 20.16
N PRO A 738 58.75 10.31 21.29
CA PRO A 738 57.48 10.02 22.01
C PRO A 738 57.47 10.07 23.60
N THR A 739 56.27 10.04 24.24
CA THR A 739 55.90 9.50 25.63
C THR A 739 56.48 10.10 26.95
N PRO A 740 55.88 9.88 28.17
CA PRO A 740 54.53 9.35 28.57
C PRO A 740 53.76 10.09 29.73
N GLU A 741 52.46 9.73 29.93
CA GLU A 741 51.64 9.69 31.21
C GLU A 741 51.46 10.97 32.09
N PRO A 742 50.23 11.39 32.55
CA PRO A 742 49.25 10.59 33.32
C PRO A 742 47.78 10.58 32.86
N THR A 743 47.06 9.52 33.25
CA THR A 743 45.62 9.33 32.99
C THR A 743 44.75 10.00 34.08
N PRO A 744 43.87 10.96 33.76
CA PRO A 744 42.89 11.49 34.70
C PRO A 744 41.64 10.59 34.79
N THR A 745 41.07 10.44 35.99
CA THR A 745 39.76 9.80 36.19
C THR A 745 38.69 10.59 35.42
N PRO A 746 37.89 9.96 34.54
CA PRO A 746 36.93 10.68 33.70
C PRO A 746 35.79 11.24 34.54
N THR A 747 35.60 12.56 34.50
CA THR A 747 34.40 13.22 35.00
C THR A 747 33.20 12.86 34.13
N LEU A 748 32.03 12.64 34.74
CA LEU A 748 30.80 12.40 33.99
C LEU A 748 30.32 13.72 33.36
N LYS A 749 30.13 13.71 32.04
CA LYS A 749 29.90 14.91 31.23
C LYS A 749 28.43 15.23 30.99
N PHE A 750 27.53 14.25 31.23
CA PHE A 750 26.10 14.28 30.92
C PHE A 750 25.27 13.56 32.00
N VAL A 751 23.95 13.73 31.93
CA VAL A 751 22.93 12.87 32.56
C VAL A 751 21.92 12.36 31.52
N ILE A 752 21.19 11.29 31.84
CA ILE A 752 20.14 10.76 30.96
C ILE A 752 19.05 11.84 30.77
N GLY A 753 18.71 12.13 29.51
CA GLY A 753 17.80 13.19 29.12
C GLY A 753 18.48 14.43 28.50
N ASP A 754 19.79 14.59 28.68
CA ASP A 754 20.55 15.73 28.12
C ASP A 754 20.53 15.73 26.58
N SER A 755 20.53 16.95 26.03
CA SER A 755 20.84 17.16 24.61
C SER A 755 22.33 17.38 24.43
N LEU A 756 22.89 16.83 23.35
CA LEU A 756 24.31 16.96 23.03
C LEU A 756 24.54 17.18 21.53
N LYS A 757 25.78 17.52 21.19
CA LYS A 757 26.33 17.45 19.85
C LYS A 757 27.65 16.69 19.83
N THR A 758 28.01 16.12 18.69
CA THR A 758 29.35 15.55 18.48
C THR A 758 30.41 16.64 18.32
N LEU A 759 31.60 16.39 18.87
CA LEU A 759 32.79 17.25 18.78
C LEU A 759 33.75 16.84 17.66
N ASP A 760 33.67 15.59 17.20
CA ASP A 760 34.39 15.05 16.05
C ASP A 760 33.52 13.95 15.39
N SER A 761 34.02 13.33 14.32
CA SER A 761 33.42 12.13 13.74
C SER A 761 33.52 10.94 14.71
N VAL A 762 32.39 10.39 15.16
CA VAL A 762 32.33 9.36 16.20
C VAL A 762 31.62 8.09 15.73
N ASN A 763 32.22 6.94 16.03
CA ASN A 763 31.66 5.61 15.76
C ASN A 763 30.48 5.32 16.69
N VAL A 764 29.33 4.93 16.12
CA VAL A 764 28.15 4.48 16.86
C VAL A 764 28.06 2.96 16.84
N ARG A 765 27.90 2.33 18.00
CA ARG A 765 27.99 0.87 18.17
C ARG A 765 26.78 0.26 18.86
N SER A 766 26.55 -1.03 18.61
CA SER A 766 25.45 -1.82 19.20
C SER A 766 25.57 -2.01 20.71
N SER A 767 26.76 -1.80 21.28
CA SER A 767 27.08 -1.95 22.70
C SER A 767 28.21 -1.01 23.10
N ALA A 768 28.35 -0.75 24.40
CA ALA A 768 29.44 0.02 25.00
C ALA A 768 30.77 -0.77 24.93
N SER A 769 31.36 -0.89 23.75
CA SER A 769 32.68 -1.47 23.50
C SER A 769 33.16 -1.15 22.09
N LEU A 770 34.48 -0.98 21.90
CA LEU A 770 35.15 -0.92 20.60
C LEU A 770 34.94 -2.20 19.77
N THR A 771 34.65 -3.34 20.43
CA THR A 771 34.33 -4.61 19.77
C THR A 771 32.85 -4.74 19.38
N GLY A 772 31.98 -3.84 19.90
CA GLY A 772 30.57 -3.80 19.54
C GLY A 772 30.38 -3.48 18.05
N THR A 773 29.40 -4.12 17.41
CA THR A 773 29.09 -3.98 15.98
C THR A 773 28.93 -2.51 15.63
N LEU A 774 29.68 -2.04 14.63
CA LEU A 774 29.58 -0.68 14.12
C LEU A 774 28.25 -0.51 13.38
N LEU A 775 27.38 0.35 13.92
CA LEU A 775 26.08 0.68 13.34
C LEU A 775 26.19 1.84 12.33
N GLY A 776 27.18 2.71 12.53
CA GLY A 776 27.51 3.81 11.63
C GLY A 776 28.51 4.77 12.26
N THR A 777 28.69 5.93 11.61
CA THR A 777 29.50 7.04 12.11
C THR A 777 28.69 8.32 12.05
N GLN A 778 28.64 9.06 13.15
CA GLN A 778 28.19 10.46 13.13
C GLN A 778 29.35 11.34 12.66
N ALA A 779 29.06 12.35 11.84
CA ALA A 779 30.02 13.42 11.58
C ALA A 779 30.15 14.35 12.80
N THR A 780 31.06 15.32 12.73
CA THR A 780 31.16 16.43 13.69
C THR A 780 29.89 17.30 13.68
N GLY A 781 29.53 17.87 14.84
CA GLY A 781 28.39 18.79 14.99
C GLY A 781 26.99 18.17 14.90
N GLN A 782 26.86 16.84 14.83
CA GLN A 782 25.56 16.16 14.79
C GLN A 782 24.89 16.15 16.16
N TYR A 783 23.59 16.44 16.20
CA TYR A 783 22.82 16.54 17.44
C TYR A 783 22.15 15.22 17.81
N GLY A 784 22.04 14.98 19.12
CA GLY A 784 21.35 13.82 19.68
C GLY A 784 21.01 13.99 21.16
N LYS A 785 20.33 13.00 21.73
CA LYS A 785 19.85 12.99 23.12
C LYS A 785 20.36 11.76 23.87
N VAL A 786 20.84 11.95 25.10
CA VAL A 786 21.31 10.85 25.96
C VAL A 786 20.12 10.04 26.47
N ILE A 787 20.08 8.74 26.15
CA ILE A 787 19.00 7.82 26.54
C ILE A 787 19.45 6.71 27.50
N SER A 788 20.75 6.41 27.58
CA SER A 788 21.32 5.47 28.56
C SER A 788 22.82 5.70 28.79
N GLY A 789 23.38 5.10 29.84
CA GLY A 789 24.75 5.29 30.30
C GLY A 789 24.85 6.00 31.67
N PRO A 790 26.06 6.22 32.20
CA PRO A 790 27.35 5.87 31.60
C PRO A 790 27.67 4.38 31.74
N LEU A 791 28.43 3.82 30.79
CA LEU A 791 29.11 2.53 30.94
C LEU A 791 30.60 2.69 30.61
N THR A 792 31.49 2.25 31.50
CA THR A 792 32.94 2.30 31.28
C THR A 792 33.44 0.99 30.67
N SER A 793 34.09 1.06 29.51
CA SER A 793 34.51 -0.11 28.74
C SER A 793 35.62 0.24 27.74
N ASP A 794 36.57 -0.67 27.52
CA ASP A 794 37.74 -0.49 26.63
C ASP A 794 38.57 0.78 26.89
N GLY A 795 38.58 1.27 28.14
CA GLY A 795 39.26 2.49 28.55
C GLY A 795 38.45 3.79 28.39
N TYR A 796 37.25 3.72 27.82
CA TYR A 796 36.39 4.88 27.54
C TYR A 796 35.09 4.87 28.35
N VAL A 797 34.51 6.05 28.56
CA VAL A 797 33.13 6.20 29.05
C VAL A 797 32.18 6.26 27.86
N TRP A 798 31.16 5.41 27.86
CA TRP A 798 30.18 5.28 26.78
C TRP A 798 28.79 5.74 27.20
N TRP A 799 28.09 6.39 26.28
CA TRP A 799 26.71 6.84 26.40
C TRP A 799 25.89 6.34 25.21
N GLN A 800 24.63 5.94 25.45
CA GLN A 800 23.69 5.56 24.39
C GLN A 800 22.87 6.79 23.99
N ILE A 801 22.81 7.04 22.68
CA ILE A 801 22.32 8.29 22.12
C ILE A 801 21.32 8.02 20.99
N ASP A 802 20.24 8.79 21.03
CA ASP A 802 19.19 8.96 20.00
C ASP A 802 19.63 10.15 19.11
N TYR A 803 19.94 9.92 17.83
CA TYR A 803 20.55 10.91 16.92
C TYR A 803 19.58 11.39 15.82
N VAL A 804 19.49 12.70 15.63
CA VAL A 804 18.39 13.34 14.87
C VAL A 804 18.29 12.91 13.39
N ASN A 805 19.39 12.51 12.74
CA ASN A 805 19.43 12.24 11.28
C ASN A 805 20.22 10.97 10.87
N ALA A 806 20.59 10.10 11.81
CA ALA A 806 21.60 9.06 11.60
C ALA A 806 21.49 7.95 12.68
N PRO A 807 22.09 6.74 12.53
CA PRO A 807 21.80 5.61 13.41
C PRO A 807 22.15 5.83 14.88
N ASP A 808 21.26 5.36 15.74
CA ASP A 808 21.34 5.40 17.21
C ASP A 808 22.29 4.35 17.79
N GLY A 809 22.78 4.59 19.01
CA GLY A 809 23.56 3.60 19.75
C GLY A 809 24.62 4.21 20.66
N TRP A 810 25.61 3.39 21.02
CA TRP A 810 26.66 3.74 21.97
C TRP A 810 27.80 4.52 21.31
N SER A 811 28.14 5.68 21.88
CA SER A 811 29.24 6.56 21.47
C SER A 811 30.11 6.92 22.69
N VAL A 812 31.38 7.29 22.46
CA VAL A 812 32.34 7.64 23.51
C VAL A 812 32.16 9.11 23.97
N GLN A 813 32.18 9.33 25.28
CA GLN A 813 31.93 10.61 25.96
C GLN A 813 32.79 11.77 25.47
N ASP A 814 34.05 11.50 25.12
CA ASP A 814 35.05 12.53 24.86
C ASP A 814 34.76 13.29 23.57
N TYR A 815 34.20 12.60 22.58
CA TYR A 815 33.77 13.13 21.28
C TYR A 815 32.38 13.80 21.30
N LEU A 816 31.87 14.15 22.49
CA LEU A 816 30.52 14.70 22.69
C LEU A 816 30.57 15.96 23.56
N ALA A 817 29.63 16.89 23.37
CA ALA A 817 29.46 18.07 24.21
C ALA A 817 27.98 18.39 24.45
N TYR A 818 27.68 18.84 25.67
CA TYR A 818 26.33 19.23 26.09
C TYR A 818 25.85 20.45 25.30
N VAL A 819 24.55 20.48 24.97
CA VAL A 819 23.86 21.68 24.47
C VAL A 819 22.57 21.87 25.24
N SER A 820 22.22 23.12 25.57
CA SER A 820 21.01 23.45 26.32
C SER A 820 19.71 23.17 25.55
N SER A 821 19.79 23.08 24.23
CA SER A 821 18.72 22.57 23.35
C SER A 821 19.31 22.14 22.00
N ILE A 822 18.58 21.30 21.27
CA ILE A 822 18.85 21.01 19.85
C ILE A 822 18.26 22.17 19.02
N PRO A 823 19.04 22.87 18.17
CA PRO A 823 18.53 23.97 17.36
C PRO A 823 17.51 23.51 16.30
N SER A 824 16.42 24.25 16.15
CA SER A 824 15.53 24.12 14.99
C SER A 824 16.28 24.54 13.72
N ALA A 825 16.25 23.70 12.68
CA ALA A 825 17.08 23.88 11.49
C ALA A 825 16.82 25.22 10.76
N PRO A 826 17.86 26.05 10.51
CA PRO A 826 17.77 27.18 9.59
C PRO A 826 17.79 26.70 8.13
N ALA A 827 17.25 27.50 7.22
CA ALA A 827 17.25 27.18 5.79
C ALA A 827 18.66 27.31 5.18
N PRO A 828 19.14 26.34 4.37
CA PRO A 828 20.48 26.38 3.80
C PRO A 828 20.55 27.08 2.44
N GLU A 829 21.57 27.93 2.26
CA GLU A 829 22.15 28.23 0.94
C GLU A 829 23.31 27.25 0.64
N PRO A 830 23.74 27.11 -0.64
CA PRO A 830 24.51 25.95 -1.08
C PRO A 830 26.04 26.15 -1.10
N GLU A 831 26.77 25.04 -1.03
CA GLU A 831 28.13 24.92 -1.58
C GLU A 831 28.21 23.72 -2.55
N LEU A 832 29.26 23.67 -3.38
CA LEU A 832 29.19 23.11 -4.73
C LEU A 832 29.25 21.57 -4.81
N ILE A 833 28.15 20.98 -5.28
CA ILE A 833 28.12 19.63 -5.87
C ILE A 833 28.52 19.76 -7.36
N PRO A 834 29.34 18.86 -7.94
CA PRO A 834 29.58 18.85 -9.38
C PRO A 834 28.24 18.73 -10.14
N PRO A 835 27.99 19.58 -11.16
CA PRO A 835 26.69 19.59 -11.83
C PRO A 835 26.42 18.25 -12.53
N PRO A 836 25.14 17.81 -12.61
CA PRO A 836 24.78 16.70 -13.46
C PRO A 836 25.17 17.01 -14.92
N PRO A 837 25.45 15.99 -15.76
CA PRO A 837 25.59 16.22 -17.20
C PRO A 837 24.33 16.92 -17.73
N PRO A 838 24.46 18.06 -18.45
CA PRO A 838 23.31 18.81 -18.93
C PRO A 838 22.44 17.95 -19.87
N GLY A 839 21.11 18.05 -19.72
CA GLY A 839 20.16 17.37 -20.63
C GLY A 839 19.90 15.90 -20.30
N ILE A 840 19.85 15.51 -19.02
CA ILE A 840 19.23 14.24 -18.62
C ILE A 840 18.15 14.52 -17.56
N GLN A 841 16.94 14.06 -17.84
CA GLN A 841 15.70 14.17 -17.05
C GLN A 841 14.92 12.84 -17.09
N VAL A 842 13.88 12.71 -16.27
CA VAL A 842 12.97 11.55 -16.33
C VAL A 842 12.04 11.70 -17.54
N GLY A 843 12.03 10.68 -18.40
CA GLY A 843 11.39 10.71 -19.72
C GLY A 843 12.37 10.82 -20.89
N ASP A 844 13.62 11.20 -20.64
CA ASP A 844 14.64 11.29 -21.68
C ASP A 844 15.15 9.90 -22.08
N TRP A 845 15.51 9.75 -23.35
CA TRP A 845 16.25 8.60 -23.83
C TRP A 845 17.75 8.85 -23.67
N VAL A 846 18.46 7.87 -23.13
CA VAL A 846 19.90 7.94 -22.88
C VAL A 846 20.64 6.72 -23.42
N GLU A 847 21.93 6.87 -23.71
CA GLU A 847 22.84 5.76 -23.99
C GLU A 847 24.18 5.92 -23.23
N PRO A 848 24.81 4.83 -22.76
CA PRO A 848 26.08 4.89 -22.05
C PRO A 848 27.21 5.39 -22.94
N THR A 849 28.08 6.25 -22.39
CA THR A 849 29.30 6.74 -23.05
C THR A 849 30.52 5.83 -22.78
N ASP A 850 30.45 4.98 -21.76
CA ASP A 850 31.41 3.91 -21.46
C ASP A 850 30.65 2.66 -20.91
N LYS A 851 31.35 1.56 -20.63
CA LYS A 851 30.79 0.28 -20.15
C LYS A 851 30.41 0.33 -18.66
N ILE A 852 29.29 1.01 -18.37
CA ILE A 852 28.78 1.25 -17.01
C ILE A 852 28.35 -0.02 -16.26
N ASN A 853 28.46 0.02 -14.93
CA ASN A 853 27.83 -0.96 -14.02
C ASN A 853 26.42 -0.51 -13.67
N ILE A 854 25.43 -1.39 -13.83
CA ILE A 854 24.04 -1.17 -13.40
C ILE A 854 23.86 -1.77 -11.99
N ARG A 855 23.18 -1.05 -11.09
CA ARG A 855 23.08 -1.42 -9.66
C ARG A 855 21.64 -1.45 -9.15
N LEU A 856 21.44 -2.24 -8.10
CA LEU A 856 20.15 -2.36 -7.40
C LEU A 856 19.79 -1.10 -6.58
N GLN A 857 20.79 -0.29 -6.22
CA GLN A 857 20.65 0.93 -5.42
C GLN A 857 21.56 2.04 -5.97
N PRO A 858 21.22 3.32 -5.78
CA PRO A 858 21.98 4.49 -6.25
C PRO A 858 23.22 4.77 -5.39
N THR A 859 24.11 3.78 -5.23
CA THR A 859 25.35 3.91 -4.45
C THR A 859 26.49 3.10 -5.06
N THR A 860 27.73 3.58 -4.88
CA THR A 860 28.96 2.91 -5.34
C THR A 860 29.20 1.54 -4.71
N ILE A 861 28.62 1.29 -3.53
CA ILE A 861 28.67 0.03 -2.79
C ILE A 861 27.47 -0.90 -3.04
N GLY A 862 26.39 -0.39 -3.66
CA GLY A 862 25.16 -1.16 -3.91
C GLY A 862 25.38 -2.33 -4.86
N LYS A 863 24.67 -3.44 -4.62
CA LYS A 863 24.84 -4.71 -5.38
C LYS A 863 24.78 -4.46 -6.91
N PRO A 864 25.80 -4.86 -7.68
CA PRO A 864 25.75 -4.82 -9.13
C PRO A 864 24.74 -5.85 -9.66
N LEU A 865 23.95 -5.44 -10.65
CA LEU A 865 23.01 -6.29 -11.39
C LEU A 865 23.62 -6.77 -12.70
N GLY A 866 24.51 -5.97 -13.29
CA GLY A 866 25.30 -6.33 -14.47
C GLY A 866 26.01 -5.10 -15.05
N LYS A 867 26.32 -5.14 -16.35
CA LYS A 867 26.94 -4.04 -17.09
C LYS A 867 26.19 -3.78 -18.39
N GLN A 868 26.02 -2.51 -18.74
CA GLN A 868 25.56 -2.10 -20.06
C GLN A 868 26.74 -1.71 -20.94
N SER A 869 26.56 -1.77 -22.26
CA SER A 869 27.59 -1.44 -23.25
C SER A 869 27.32 -0.06 -23.87
N VAL A 870 28.37 0.54 -24.45
CA VAL A 870 28.26 1.81 -25.18
C VAL A 870 27.23 1.68 -26.31
N GLY A 871 26.32 2.64 -26.41
CA GLY A 871 25.24 2.64 -27.41
C GLY A 871 23.99 1.81 -27.04
N SER A 872 23.94 1.13 -25.90
CA SER A 872 22.68 0.56 -25.37
C SER A 872 21.68 1.67 -25.04
N LYS A 873 20.63 1.88 -25.85
CA LYS A 873 19.59 2.87 -25.56
C LYS A 873 18.68 2.44 -24.39
N GLY A 874 18.27 3.39 -23.57
CA GLY A 874 17.28 3.19 -22.50
C GLY A 874 16.54 4.47 -22.12
N LEU A 875 15.36 4.31 -21.53
CA LEU A 875 14.50 5.40 -21.04
C LEU A 875 14.82 5.69 -19.56
N VAL A 876 14.98 6.95 -19.20
CA VAL A 876 15.16 7.35 -17.79
C VAL A 876 13.80 7.32 -17.09
N ILE A 877 13.64 6.36 -16.17
CA ILE A 877 12.38 6.09 -15.43
C ILE A 877 12.44 6.52 -13.95
N GLY A 878 13.49 7.22 -13.53
CA GLY A 878 13.58 7.78 -12.18
C GLY A 878 14.95 8.38 -11.83
N GLY A 879 15.00 9.12 -10.72
CA GLY A 879 16.12 9.98 -10.37
C GLY A 879 15.81 11.47 -10.64
N PRO A 880 16.79 12.36 -10.47
CA PRO A 880 18.15 12.09 -10.01
C PRO A 880 18.19 11.76 -8.50
N ILE A 881 19.13 10.91 -8.08
CA ILE A 881 19.49 10.73 -6.67
C ILE A 881 20.98 11.01 -6.52
N SER A 882 21.35 11.99 -5.68
CA SER A 882 22.74 12.26 -5.33
C SER A 882 23.22 11.28 -4.27
N GLY A 883 24.33 10.58 -4.52
CA GLY A 883 24.86 9.58 -3.61
C GLY A 883 26.33 9.23 -3.86
N GLN A 884 27.14 9.26 -2.81
CA GLN A 884 28.57 8.90 -2.84
C GLN A 884 29.39 9.66 -3.92
N GLY A 885 29.11 10.95 -4.10
CA GLY A 885 29.80 11.82 -5.06
C GLY A 885 29.28 11.78 -6.50
N TYR A 886 28.23 11.01 -6.79
CA TYR A 886 27.66 10.85 -8.14
C TYR A 886 26.16 11.16 -8.19
N THR A 887 25.68 11.57 -9.36
CA THR A 887 24.25 11.62 -9.69
C THR A 887 23.81 10.29 -10.28
N TRP A 888 22.82 9.64 -9.67
CA TRP A 888 22.28 8.36 -10.10
C TRP A 888 20.91 8.50 -10.75
N TRP A 889 20.71 7.79 -11.85
CA TRP A 889 19.45 7.71 -12.59
C TRP A 889 19.02 6.25 -12.71
N LYS A 890 17.72 5.99 -12.65
CA LYS A 890 17.15 4.67 -12.88
C LYS A 890 16.74 4.58 -14.35
N VAL A 891 17.32 3.65 -15.08
CA VAL A 891 17.15 3.52 -16.54
C VAL A 891 16.62 2.12 -16.88
N ASP A 892 15.71 2.10 -17.84
CA ASP A 892 15.04 0.94 -18.45
C ASP A 892 15.60 0.78 -19.88
N PHE A 893 16.42 -0.24 -20.11
CA PHE A 893 17.19 -0.39 -21.35
C PHE A 893 16.48 -1.33 -22.34
N GLN A 894 16.53 -1.00 -23.64
CA GLN A 894 15.90 -1.84 -24.68
C GLN A 894 16.43 -3.28 -24.74
N SER A 895 17.62 -3.52 -24.17
CA SER A 895 18.20 -4.85 -23.97
C SER A 895 19.24 -4.81 -22.86
N GLY A 896 19.47 -5.95 -22.19
CA GLY A 896 20.49 -6.10 -21.15
C GLY A 896 19.89 -6.17 -19.74
N VAL A 897 20.30 -5.25 -18.87
CA VAL A 897 19.84 -5.17 -17.47
C VAL A 897 19.55 -3.73 -17.05
N ASP A 898 18.51 -3.59 -16.22
CA ASP A 898 17.93 -2.31 -15.80
C ASP A 898 18.26 -1.98 -14.34
N GLY A 899 18.15 -0.70 -13.98
CA GLY A 899 18.41 -0.25 -12.62
C GLY A 899 19.15 1.08 -12.56
N TRP A 900 19.92 1.27 -11.49
CA TRP A 900 20.64 2.53 -11.24
C TRP A 900 21.96 2.60 -12.00
N ALA A 901 22.06 3.60 -12.86
CA ALA A 901 23.25 4.01 -13.60
C ALA A 901 23.78 5.35 -13.07
N VAL A 902 25.09 5.58 -13.22
CA VAL A 902 25.70 6.88 -12.92
C VAL A 902 25.53 7.80 -14.14
N GLY A 903 24.88 8.95 -13.95
CA GLY A 903 24.57 9.90 -15.01
C GLY A 903 25.80 10.39 -15.76
N ASN A 904 26.91 10.61 -15.05
CA ASN A 904 28.17 11.11 -15.60
C ASN A 904 28.79 10.22 -16.71
N PHE A 905 28.29 9.00 -16.91
CA PHE A 905 28.71 8.07 -17.96
C PHE A 905 27.57 7.73 -18.96
N MET A 906 26.61 8.65 -19.11
CA MET A 906 25.51 8.58 -20.07
C MET A 906 25.35 9.92 -20.79
N LYS A 907 24.73 9.88 -21.97
CA LYS A 907 24.32 11.06 -22.74
C LYS A 907 22.89 10.89 -23.25
N GLU A 908 22.20 11.99 -23.52
CA GLU A 908 20.93 12.00 -24.23
C GLU A 908 21.07 11.35 -25.63
N THR A 909 20.00 10.73 -26.11
CA THR A 909 19.87 10.15 -27.45
C THR A 909 18.41 10.19 -27.87
N THR A 910 18.12 10.10 -29.17
CA THR A 910 16.72 10.07 -29.63
C THR A 910 16.03 8.75 -29.27
N ALA A 911 14.70 8.81 -29.13
CA ALA A 911 13.87 7.60 -29.11
C ALA A 911 14.11 6.74 -30.38
N PRO A 912 13.90 5.41 -30.31
CA PRO A 912 14.00 4.54 -31.48
C PRO A 912 12.99 4.94 -32.56
N ASP A 913 13.45 5.16 -33.79
CA ASP A 913 12.64 5.79 -34.82
C ASP A 913 11.58 4.83 -35.40
N THR A 914 10.32 5.08 -35.08
CA THR A 914 9.15 4.38 -35.66
C THR A 914 7.94 5.31 -35.77
N ALA A 915 7.92 6.10 -36.85
CA ALA A 915 6.76 6.75 -37.47
C ALA A 915 5.83 7.65 -36.61
N GLN A 916 5.91 8.96 -36.84
CA GLN A 916 4.81 9.93 -36.58
C GLN A 916 3.80 9.91 -37.77
N VAL A 917 2.69 10.66 -37.85
CA VAL A 917 2.09 11.84 -37.17
C VAL A 917 0.53 11.68 -37.28
N LEU A 918 -0.40 12.49 -36.73
CA LEU A 918 -0.46 13.91 -36.31
C LEU A 918 -1.33 14.08 -35.05
N GLU A 919 -1.06 15.10 -34.23
CA GLU A 919 -2.07 15.93 -33.54
C GLU A 919 -1.38 17.17 -32.93
N GLY A 920 -2.09 18.30 -32.76
CA GLY A 920 -1.48 19.53 -32.22
C GLY A 920 -2.49 20.55 -31.67
N GLY A 921 -2.08 21.34 -30.68
CA GLY A 921 -2.93 22.36 -30.05
C GLY A 921 -2.61 22.66 -28.59
N THR A 922 -1.57 23.46 -28.33
CA THR A 922 -1.20 23.92 -26.98
C THR A 922 -1.91 25.22 -26.61
N SER A 923 -2.89 25.16 -25.71
CA SER A 923 -3.44 26.37 -25.06
C SER A 923 -3.95 26.05 -23.65
N SER A 924 -3.68 26.96 -22.69
CA SER A 924 -4.11 26.83 -21.31
C SER A 924 -5.62 27.08 -21.17
N GLY A 925 -6.36 26.08 -20.73
CA GLY A 925 -7.79 26.18 -20.41
C GLY A 925 -8.24 24.94 -19.66
N SER A 926 -8.61 25.09 -18.38
CA SER A 926 -9.09 23.97 -17.55
C SER A 926 -10.55 23.68 -17.89
N VAL A 927 -10.77 22.94 -18.98
CA VAL A 927 -12.10 22.47 -19.37
C VAL A 927 -12.47 21.31 -18.45
N ILE A 928 -13.39 21.59 -17.52
CA ILE A 928 -13.95 20.61 -16.58
C ILE A 928 -15.32 20.17 -17.09
N PHE A 929 -15.46 18.86 -17.34
CA PHE A 929 -16.73 18.21 -17.58
C PHE A 929 -17.20 17.45 -16.33
N THR A 930 -18.48 17.08 -16.27
CA THR A 930 -19.01 16.17 -15.26
C THR A 930 -19.24 14.77 -15.83
N ASP A 931 -19.17 13.74 -14.97
CA ASP A 931 -19.59 12.39 -15.33
C ASP A 931 -21.04 12.40 -15.88
N GLY A 932 -21.29 11.63 -16.94
CA GLY A 932 -22.56 11.64 -17.66
C GLY A 932 -22.82 12.83 -18.60
N GLN A 933 -21.89 13.79 -18.75
CA GLN A 933 -22.07 14.94 -19.64
C GLN A 933 -21.83 14.58 -21.12
N GLU A 934 -22.69 15.03 -22.04
CA GLU A 934 -22.41 15.00 -23.48
C GLU A 934 -21.31 16.00 -23.87
N VAL A 935 -20.36 15.52 -24.66
CA VAL A 935 -19.25 16.29 -25.23
C VAL A 935 -19.10 15.98 -26.73
N GLN A 936 -18.47 16.89 -27.45
CA GLN A 936 -18.15 16.75 -28.87
C GLN A 936 -16.66 17.05 -29.11
N THR A 937 -16.01 16.29 -29.99
CA THR A 937 -14.62 16.55 -30.38
C THR A 937 -14.48 17.84 -31.18
N THR A 938 -13.44 18.61 -30.88
CA THR A 938 -13.10 19.87 -31.58
C THR A 938 -12.09 19.69 -32.71
N THR A 939 -11.42 18.53 -32.74
CA THR A 939 -10.50 18.05 -33.78
C THR A 939 -10.73 16.55 -34.00
N GLY A 940 -10.10 15.95 -35.01
CA GLY A 940 -9.88 14.49 -34.97
C GLY A 940 -8.95 14.14 -33.80
N VAL A 941 -9.22 13.04 -33.09
CA VAL A 941 -8.53 12.67 -31.85
C VAL A 941 -8.14 11.19 -31.79
N ASN A 942 -6.94 10.92 -31.28
CA ASN A 942 -6.47 9.59 -30.91
C ASN A 942 -7.08 9.13 -29.57
N VAL A 943 -7.88 8.08 -29.60
CA VAL A 943 -8.55 7.48 -28.43
C VAL A 943 -7.66 6.39 -27.82
N ARG A 944 -7.46 6.42 -26.49
CA ARG A 944 -6.42 5.61 -25.82
C ARG A 944 -6.92 4.75 -24.67
N LEU A 945 -6.19 3.65 -24.42
CA LEU A 945 -6.50 2.65 -23.40
C LEU A 945 -6.45 3.21 -21.96
N SER A 946 -5.54 4.16 -21.71
CA SER A 946 -5.42 4.88 -20.43
C SER A 946 -5.08 6.35 -20.69
N ALA A 947 -5.21 7.19 -19.66
CA ALA A 947 -4.81 8.59 -19.70
C ALA A 947 -3.28 8.73 -19.82
N SER A 948 -2.75 8.76 -21.04
CA SER A 948 -1.35 9.12 -21.34
C SER A 948 -1.14 9.24 -22.86
N ILE A 949 -0.24 10.14 -23.29
CA ILE A 949 0.26 10.16 -24.68
C ILE A 949 1.06 8.90 -25.06
N SER A 950 1.54 8.15 -24.07
CA SER A 950 2.23 6.85 -24.26
C SER A 950 1.29 5.64 -24.16
N ALA A 951 0.01 5.84 -23.86
CA ALA A 951 -0.96 4.74 -23.81
C ALA A 951 -1.33 4.26 -25.22
N THR A 952 -1.56 2.95 -25.36
CA THR A 952 -1.98 2.30 -26.60
C THR A 952 -3.17 3.01 -27.21
N ILE A 953 -3.04 3.41 -28.48
CA ILE A 953 -4.13 3.95 -29.28
C ILE A 953 -5.08 2.79 -29.61
N LEU A 954 -6.36 2.95 -29.23
CA LEU A 954 -7.44 2.02 -29.54
C LEU A 954 -8.07 2.30 -30.92
N GLY A 955 -7.90 3.53 -31.40
CA GLY A 955 -8.31 4.01 -32.72
C GLY A 955 -8.44 5.53 -32.72
N GLU A 956 -9.04 6.06 -33.77
CA GLU A 956 -9.26 7.50 -33.95
C GLU A 956 -10.75 7.83 -33.98
N GLN A 957 -11.08 9.06 -33.59
CA GLN A 957 -12.40 9.66 -33.70
C GLN A 957 -12.34 10.92 -34.55
N ALA A 958 -13.32 11.10 -35.44
CA ALA A 958 -13.37 12.27 -36.32
C ALA A 958 -13.72 13.56 -35.57
N MET A 959 -13.39 14.71 -36.17
CA MET A 959 -13.87 16.02 -35.70
C MET A 959 -15.40 16.07 -35.72
N GLY A 960 -16.00 16.50 -34.61
CA GLY A 960 -17.46 16.53 -34.45
C GLY A 960 -18.08 15.21 -33.95
N ALA A 961 -17.28 14.17 -33.67
CA ALA A 961 -17.74 12.97 -32.99
C ALA A 961 -18.31 13.32 -31.59
N VAL A 962 -19.44 12.72 -31.24
CA VAL A 962 -20.17 13.00 -29.99
C VAL A 962 -20.07 11.80 -29.06
N GLY A 963 -19.90 12.04 -27.78
CA GLY A 963 -19.90 11.01 -26.74
C GLY A 963 -20.23 11.55 -25.36
N THR A 964 -20.32 10.64 -24.39
CA THR A 964 -20.60 10.95 -22.99
C THR A 964 -19.33 10.74 -22.16
N VAL A 965 -19.03 11.66 -21.24
CA VAL A 965 -17.97 11.49 -20.23
C VAL A 965 -18.35 10.35 -19.29
N ILE A 966 -17.41 9.41 -19.07
CA ILE A 966 -17.59 8.24 -18.19
C ILE A 966 -16.42 8.00 -17.21
N ASP A 967 -15.35 8.80 -17.29
CA ASP A 967 -14.22 8.82 -16.33
C ASP A 967 -13.41 10.11 -16.52
N GLY A 968 -12.67 10.52 -15.49
CA GLY A 968 -11.85 11.74 -15.46
C GLY A 968 -12.38 12.86 -14.53
N PRO A 969 -11.65 13.98 -14.39
CA PRO A 969 -10.39 14.28 -15.08
C PRO A 969 -9.22 13.44 -14.58
N SER A 970 -8.39 12.95 -15.50
CA SER A 970 -7.12 12.30 -15.18
C SER A 970 -5.94 13.11 -15.72
N LEU A 971 -4.98 13.45 -14.88
CA LEU A 971 -3.83 14.29 -15.25
C LEU A 971 -2.63 13.41 -15.60
N SER A 972 -2.13 13.52 -16.84
CA SER A 972 -1.04 12.68 -17.32
C SER A 972 -0.27 13.34 -18.46
N GLY A 973 1.05 13.46 -18.29
CA GLY A 973 1.87 14.40 -19.06
C GLY A 973 1.43 15.84 -18.81
N SER A 974 1.41 16.66 -19.87
CA SER A 974 0.92 18.04 -19.84
C SER A 974 -0.59 18.18 -20.12
N TYR A 975 -1.34 17.08 -20.17
CA TYR A 975 -2.74 17.06 -20.60
C TYR A 975 -3.70 16.59 -19.49
N THR A 976 -4.87 17.23 -19.44
CA THR A 976 -6.07 16.69 -18.76
C THR A 976 -6.77 15.73 -19.70
N TRP A 977 -6.97 14.50 -19.26
CA TRP A 977 -7.64 13.43 -20.01
C TRP A 977 -9.04 13.17 -19.48
N TRP A 978 -9.96 12.85 -20.39
CA TRP A 978 -11.32 12.41 -20.10
C TRP A 978 -11.59 11.13 -20.85
N LYS A 979 -12.27 10.18 -20.22
CA LYS A 979 -12.69 8.94 -20.88
C LYS A 979 -14.08 9.12 -21.43
N ILE A 980 -14.21 8.97 -22.74
CA ILE A 980 -15.45 9.23 -23.47
C ILE A 980 -15.98 7.92 -24.06
N ASN A 981 -17.29 7.71 -23.88
CA ASN A 981 -18.10 6.71 -24.55
C ASN A 981 -18.74 7.38 -25.77
N PHE A 982 -18.24 7.11 -26.97
CA PHE A 982 -18.67 7.76 -28.20
C PHE A 982 -19.91 7.08 -28.81
N ILE A 983 -20.83 7.87 -29.35
CA ILE A 983 -22.08 7.37 -29.96
C ILE A 983 -21.78 6.43 -31.16
N SER A 984 -20.63 6.59 -31.80
CA SER A 984 -20.07 5.68 -32.79
C SER A 984 -18.54 5.74 -32.79
N GLY A 985 -17.88 4.65 -33.19
CA GLY A 985 -16.41 4.54 -33.26
C GLY A 985 -15.81 3.78 -32.08
N VAL A 986 -14.65 4.23 -31.58
CA VAL A 986 -13.95 3.63 -30.43
C VAL A 986 -14.05 4.50 -29.18
N ASP A 987 -14.12 3.84 -28.02
CA ASP A 987 -14.20 4.45 -26.68
C ASP A 987 -12.84 4.47 -25.97
N GLY A 988 -12.64 5.46 -25.09
CA GLY A 988 -11.41 5.55 -24.31
C GLY A 988 -11.02 6.97 -23.94
N TRP A 989 -9.77 7.14 -23.54
CA TRP A 989 -9.22 8.41 -23.07
C TRP A 989 -8.80 9.31 -24.23
N VAL A 990 -9.25 10.55 -24.20
CA VAL A 990 -8.86 11.64 -25.11
C VAL A 990 -8.52 12.90 -24.30
N THR A 991 -7.80 13.84 -24.90
CA THR A 991 -7.38 15.08 -24.22
C THR A 991 -8.50 16.12 -24.19
N GLY A 992 -8.71 16.77 -23.04
CA GLY A 992 -9.85 17.67 -22.79
C GLY A 992 -9.83 18.98 -23.57
N ASN A 993 -8.67 19.42 -24.06
CA ASN A 993 -8.54 20.52 -25.02
C ASN A 993 -9.13 20.16 -26.41
N SER A 994 -9.20 18.88 -26.74
CA SER A 994 -9.78 18.35 -27.98
C SER A 994 -11.28 18.04 -27.86
N LEU A 995 -11.92 18.50 -26.79
CA LEU A 995 -13.35 18.35 -26.48
C LEU A 995 -14.00 19.70 -26.17
N LYS A 996 -15.31 19.77 -26.36
CA LYS A 996 -16.20 20.82 -25.84
C LYS A 996 -17.47 20.18 -25.27
N ALA A 997 -18.14 20.86 -24.36
CA ALA A 997 -19.51 20.50 -23.96
C ALA A 997 -20.46 20.64 -25.17
N ARG A 998 -21.52 19.83 -25.18
CA ARG A 998 -22.54 19.81 -26.24
C ARG A 998 -23.90 20.33 -25.75
#